data_AF-A0A081SJ52-F1
#
_entry.id   AF-A0A081SJ52-F1
#
_cell.length_a   1.000
_cell.length_b   1.000
_cell.length_c   1.000
_cell.angle_alpha   90.00
_cell.angle_beta   90.00
_cell.angle_gamma   90.00
#
_symmetry.space_group_name_H-M   'P 1'
#
loop_
_entity.id
_entity.type
_entity.pdbx_description
1 polymer ?
#
loop_
_entity_poly.entity_id
_entity_poly.type
_entity_poly.pdbx_seq_one_letter_code
_entity_poly.pdbx_strand_id
1 'polypeptide(L)'
;MPFSLRAFLLLFLVPLSLVAQQPPSPDRWSFISKATCGVTDFLQKNPTADGRGVLILILDTGVDMGVQGLKTTSLGTPKVIDVQDFSGGGDVPLQKATIEEKNGRKVYRDAAKMVALAGVESLPIKPMDTTYFIGVFDERRLQNGDVPDVDGDGESKTNFGVLVFKTADGAVAFVDTNADGNLADEKPIRTYREKFDTFTFAFKVKGKPPVMTCALNIFLEKNLVVFHYDDGSHGSHVAGIAAGHNIFATPAQQGFDGIAPGAELISLKISDGAIGQLTTTGSMKRAYEYAAKLAISQRKPVVVNMSFGVPSELEGLAEMELYLDSLIENTPNLYVSVSNGNEGPGVSSTGLPAASARVISVGALLNKDIARDGFLSAQNDHSIWNFSSRGGEVPKPDIVAPGSAYSTVPNHSGRPLLSGTSMASPYVAGSIAILLSALLKEDEQGVWNGRYRQSVMKTAMRTGASALAKSAAYSELDLGAGVLNVPKTYDILKAYRTSGFTERAMEYVIRTSSMQHGWGVSMPAAYSRTIAPTATQEFLVAPKFKTSATQTEKDEFFRVYDLRSTASWLKPVQKNALIRGDASAVIKVQYKLGRLSTPGIYTAKVVATAAARKGVSSKVPEPEFELLNTVVVPYVFDNHRSELVIPNQKLNAGEIRRYFFAVPEEASSVVFRIAQEKNLPNDVTGAIINPKGKAVGAIPAIGDRERFSQESLTRDLEGGIYEVVVQANPSSEAVSTFSLEADLYRVRFFQTSIFEKAIRAKVMNSGDELEQGSVSARISAYTKQTLDTIRAGTVYRRAITLNPNDRSLFIRVGVSKEDYNKNTDVGMMIVDSAGKKLVSQNLESASETIRLPNPYDKPAQVFFEIHYGFTHEASLVRAAIEETHVIQPTLLEQSGSGNLDLVPFVAQELEFMIPPLPAPPKGFYWRGELRYDDLQNQLRAYQPFIVFP
;
A
#
# COMPACT_ATOMS: atom_id res chain seq x y z
N MET A 1 -18.33 -16.81 17.97
CA MET A 1 -17.86 -15.89 19.05
C MET A 1 -17.22 -16.73 20.16
N PRO A 2 -16.18 -16.25 20.90
CA PRO A 2 -15.18 -15.23 20.58
C PRO A 2 -13.72 -15.74 20.68
N PHE A 3 -12.83 -15.28 19.79
CA PHE A 3 -11.50 -14.67 20.07
C PHE A 3 -10.81 -14.33 18.74
N SER A 4 -10.19 -13.16 18.73
CA SER A 4 -9.93 -12.23 17.64
C SER A 4 -8.73 -12.56 16.74
N LEU A 5 -8.90 -12.36 15.42
CA LEU A 5 -7.81 -12.03 14.50
C LEU A 5 -8.12 -10.62 13.97
N ARG A 6 -7.33 -9.63 14.38
CA ARG A 6 -7.43 -8.24 13.93
C ARG A 6 -6.64 -8.09 12.62
N ALA A 7 -7.31 -8.25 11.48
CA ALA A 7 -6.92 -7.52 10.29
C ALA A 7 -7.33 -6.05 10.53
N PHE A 8 -6.37 -5.14 10.57
CA PHE A 8 -6.61 -3.73 10.84
C PHE A 8 -7.25 -3.05 9.61
N LEU A 9 -8.55 -3.26 9.42
CA LEU A 9 -9.43 -2.26 8.81
C LEU A 9 -10.13 -1.56 9.98
N LEU A 10 -9.68 -0.36 10.35
CA LEU A 10 -10.36 0.50 11.32
C LEU A 10 -11.69 0.98 10.72
N LEU A 11 -12.72 0.16 10.85
CA LEU A 11 -14.12 0.56 10.69
C LEU A 11 -14.50 1.39 11.92
N PHE A 12 -14.57 2.71 11.76
CA PHE A 12 -15.19 3.60 12.76
C PHE A 12 -16.70 3.31 12.81
N LEU A 13 -17.16 2.65 13.87
CA LEU A 13 -18.57 2.61 14.25
C LEU A 13 -18.86 3.86 15.09
N VAL A 14 -19.55 4.84 14.50
CA VAL A 14 -20.00 6.06 15.19
C VAL A 14 -21.32 5.78 15.91
N PRO A 15 -21.46 6.06 17.22
CA PRO A 15 -22.76 6.07 17.87
C PRO A 15 -23.55 7.31 17.41
N LEU A 16 -24.68 7.10 16.74
CA LEU A 16 -25.65 8.14 16.40
C LEU A 16 -26.22 8.76 17.69
N SER A 17 -25.63 9.87 18.12
CA SER A 17 -26.22 10.75 19.13
C SER A 17 -26.99 11.85 18.39
N LEU A 18 -28.33 11.81 18.44
CA LEU A 18 -29.16 12.90 17.94
C LEU A 18 -28.96 14.14 18.81
N VAL A 19 -28.13 15.06 18.36
CA VAL A 19 -28.10 16.45 18.84
C VAL A 19 -28.35 17.35 17.65
N ALA A 20 -29.35 18.22 17.77
CA ALA A 20 -29.72 19.20 16.75
C ALA A 20 -28.60 20.24 16.58
N GLN A 21 -27.69 19.99 15.63
CA GLN A 21 -26.75 21.00 15.13
C GLN A 21 -27.43 21.81 14.02
N GLN A 22 -27.15 23.12 14.00
CA GLN A 22 -27.63 24.03 12.95
C GLN A 22 -27.28 23.48 11.57
N PRO A 23 -28.18 23.60 10.57
CA PRO A 23 -27.88 23.15 9.22
C PRO A 23 -26.64 23.90 8.69
N PRO A 24 -25.70 23.20 8.02
CA PRO A 24 -24.55 23.86 7.40
C PRO A 24 -25.03 24.94 6.42
N SER A 25 -24.26 26.03 6.28
CA SER A 25 -24.59 27.07 5.31
C SER A 25 -24.72 26.45 3.91
N PRO A 26 -25.56 27.01 3.02
CA PRO A 26 -25.76 26.49 1.66
C PRO A 26 -24.51 26.58 0.74
N ASP A 27 -23.33 26.92 1.27
CA ASP A 27 -22.09 27.04 0.52
C ASP A 27 -21.35 25.69 0.44
N ARG A 28 -21.61 24.97 -0.67
CA ARG A 28 -20.83 23.87 -1.29
C ARG A 28 -20.08 22.90 -0.36
N TRP A 29 -20.58 21.67 -0.26
CA TRP A 29 -19.90 20.53 0.36
C TRP A 29 -18.51 20.29 -0.26
N SER A 30 -17.50 20.01 0.57
CA SER A 30 -16.09 19.92 0.16
C SER A 30 -15.65 18.49 -0.20
N PHE A 31 -16.37 17.83 -1.10
CA PHE A 31 -16.20 16.42 -1.48
C PHE A 31 -14.78 15.98 -1.93
N ILE A 32 -14.01 16.83 -2.61
CA ILE A 32 -12.63 16.56 -3.08
C ILE A 32 -11.62 17.60 -2.53
N SER A 33 -12.00 18.52 -1.64
CA SER A 33 -11.08 19.50 -1.01
C SER A 33 -10.14 20.28 -1.98
N LYS A 34 -10.65 20.76 -3.13
CA LYS A 34 -9.84 21.51 -4.11
C LYS A 34 -9.17 22.78 -3.56
N ALA A 35 -9.81 23.44 -2.60
CA ALA A 35 -9.33 24.69 -2.01
C ALA A 35 -8.03 24.51 -1.20
N THR A 36 -7.88 23.40 -0.48
CA THR A 36 -6.71 23.12 0.38
C THR A 36 -5.37 23.25 -0.36
N CYS A 37 -5.31 22.82 -1.62
CA CYS A 37 -4.09 22.91 -2.44
C CYS A 37 -4.11 24.05 -3.47
N GLY A 38 -5.09 24.97 -3.39
CA GLY A 38 -5.25 26.09 -4.32
C GLY A 38 -5.71 25.72 -5.72
N VAL A 39 -6.28 24.52 -5.93
CA VAL A 39 -6.78 24.07 -7.25
C VAL A 39 -7.93 24.96 -7.72
N THR A 40 -8.86 25.30 -6.82
CA THR A 40 -10.00 26.17 -7.13
C THR A 40 -9.53 27.52 -7.67
N ASP A 41 -8.62 28.19 -6.95
CA ASP A 41 -8.08 29.50 -7.32
C ASP A 41 -7.29 29.43 -8.63
N PHE A 42 -6.54 28.35 -8.84
CA PHE A 42 -5.78 28.14 -10.06
C PHE A 42 -6.68 28.03 -11.29
N LEU A 43 -7.73 27.21 -11.22
CA LEU A 43 -8.68 27.01 -12.32
C LEU A 43 -9.53 28.25 -12.58
N GLN A 44 -9.90 29.03 -11.55
CA GLN A 44 -10.58 30.31 -11.74
C GLN A 44 -9.74 31.31 -12.54
N LYS A 45 -8.42 31.35 -12.29
CA LYS A 45 -7.47 32.21 -13.03
C LYS A 45 -7.12 31.65 -14.42
N ASN A 46 -7.20 30.33 -14.59
CA ASN A 46 -6.84 29.61 -15.81
C ASN A 46 -8.00 28.68 -16.26
N PRO A 47 -9.16 29.21 -16.64
CA PRO A 47 -10.38 28.41 -16.87
C PRO A 47 -10.26 27.40 -18.01
N THR A 48 -9.32 27.61 -18.93
CA THR A 48 -9.04 26.68 -20.04
C THR A 48 -7.95 25.67 -19.71
N ALA A 49 -7.36 25.69 -18.51
CA ALA A 49 -6.32 24.77 -18.05
C ALA A 49 -6.92 23.66 -17.16
N ASP A 50 -8.06 23.12 -17.59
CA ASP A 50 -8.83 22.09 -16.89
C ASP A 50 -8.30 20.65 -17.12
N GLY A 51 -7.10 20.51 -17.70
CA GLY A 51 -6.48 19.22 -18.04
C GLY A 51 -6.57 18.85 -19.52
N ARG A 52 -7.24 19.66 -20.35
CA ARG A 52 -7.28 19.43 -21.80
C ARG A 52 -5.87 19.33 -22.41
N GLY A 53 -5.71 18.41 -23.36
CA GLY A 53 -4.42 18.12 -24.01
C GLY A 53 -3.49 17.21 -23.20
N VAL A 54 -3.92 16.73 -22.02
CA VAL A 54 -3.18 15.79 -21.17
C VAL A 54 -3.91 14.45 -21.10
N LEU A 55 -3.13 13.38 -21.11
CA LEU A 55 -3.60 12.02 -20.93
C LEU A 55 -3.27 11.54 -19.51
N ILE A 56 -4.24 11.00 -18.78
CA ILE A 56 -4.02 10.37 -17.48
C ILE A 56 -4.27 8.86 -17.59
N LEU A 57 -3.30 8.05 -17.20
CA LEU A 57 -3.38 6.59 -17.13
C LEU A 57 -3.61 6.18 -15.68
N ILE A 58 -4.64 5.38 -15.45
CA ILE A 58 -5.00 4.85 -14.13
C ILE A 58 -4.55 3.39 -14.09
N LEU A 59 -3.52 3.10 -13.29
CA LEU A 59 -3.00 1.74 -13.06
C LEU A 59 -3.60 1.24 -11.74
N ASP A 60 -4.61 0.37 -11.85
CA ASP A 60 -5.47 0.02 -10.71
C ASP A 60 -6.28 -1.28 -10.98
N THR A 61 -7.40 -1.48 -10.27
CA THR A 61 -8.37 -2.59 -10.43
C THR A 61 -9.14 -2.61 -11.75
N GLY A 62 -8.93 -1.59 -12.59
CA GLY A 62 -9.75 -1.30 -13.76
C GLY A 62 -10.58 -0.03 -13.55
N VAL A 63 -11.26 0.42 -14.60
CA VAL A 63 -12.12 1.62 -14.54
C VAL A 63 -13.42 1.28 -15.26
N ASP A 64 -14.55 1.49 -14.58
CA ASP A 64 -15.86 1.44 -15.19
C ASP A 64 -16.07 2.71 -16.03
N MET A 65 -15.94 2.59 -17.35
CA MET A 65 -16.13 3.70 -18.28
C MET A 65 -17.60 4.11 -18.44
N GLY A 66 -18.55 3.29 -17.97
CA GLY A 66 -19.98 3.52 -18.11
C GLY A 66 -20.60 4.31 -16.95
N VAL A 67 -19.88 4.54 -15.84
CA VAL A 67 -20.41 5.29 -14.71
C VAL A 67 -20.43 6.80 -14.94
N GLN A 68 -21.36 7.47 -14.26
CA GLN A 68 -21.42 8.92 -14.24
C GLN A 68 -20.10 9.51 -13.70
N GLY A 69 -19.65 10.64 -14.24
CA GLY A 69 -18.30 11.15 -13.95
C GLY A 69 -17.24 10.71 -14.98
N LEU A 70 -17.38 9.53 -15.59
CA LEU A 70 -16.36 8.92 -16.46
C LEU A 70 -16.80 8.75 -17.91
N LYS A 71 -17.93 9.34 -18.31
CA LYS A 71 -18.45 9.29 -19.68
C LYS A 71 -17.80 10.31 -20.61
N THR A 72 -17.77 11.58 -20.17
CA THR A 72 -17.35 12.70 -21.02
C THR A 72 -16.36 13.63 -20.33
N THR A 73 -15.51 14.29 -21.10
CA THR A 73 -14.68 15.42 -20.65
C THR A 73 -15.51 16.70 -20.54
N SER A 74 -14.90 17.78 -20.03
CA SER A 74 -15.47 19.13 -20.05
C SER A 74 -15.70 19.70 -21.45
N LEU A 75 -15.15 19.04 -22.47
CA LEU A 75 -15.35 19.39 -23.88
C LEU A 75 -16.46 18.55 -24.53
N GLY A 76 -17.10 17.64 -23.79
CA GLY A 76 -18.12 16.72 -24.32
C GLY A 76 -17.56 15.55 -25.13
N THR A 77 -16.24 15.37 -25.19
CA THR A 77 -15.60 14.21 -25.83
C THR A 77 -15.60 13.00 -24.88
N PRO A 78 -15.42 11.76 -25.38
CA PRO A 78 -15.26 10.59 -24.52
C PRO A 78 -14.16 10.79 -23.47
N LYS A 79 -14.45 10.48 -22.21
CA LYS A 79 -13.52 10.63 -21.09
C LYS A 79 -12.50 9.49 -21.05
N VAL A 80 -12.96 8.24 -21.04
CA VAL A 80 -12.10 7.06 -21.13
C VAL A 80 -11.92 6.71 -22.59
N ILE A 81 -10.70 6.83 -23.11
CA ILE A 81 -10.41 6.68 -24.55
C ILE A 81 -9.74 5.35 -24.91
N ASP A 82 -9.26 4.61 -23.91
CA ASP A 82 -8.73 3.27 -24.09
C ASP A 82 -8.78 2.52 -22.75
N VAL A 83 -8.81 1.20 -22.83
CA VAL A 83 -8.78 0.30 -21.67
C VAL A 83 -7.92 -0.91 -21.98
N GLN A 84 -7.10 -1.35 -21.05
CA GLN A 84 -6.24 -2.53 -21.19
C GLN A 84 -6.29 -3.35 -19.90
N ASP A 85 -6.17 -4.67 -20.00
CA ASP A 85 -5.98 -5.55 -18.86
C ASP A 85 -4.62 -6.27 -19.01
N PHE A 86 -3.73 -6.04 -18.04
CA PHE A 86 -2.43 -6.70 -17.94
C PHE A 86 -2.38 -7.78 -16.87
N SER A 87 -3.45 -7.91 -16.07
CA SER A 87 -3.58 -8.88 -14.99
C SER A 87 -3.83 -10.30 -15.52
N GLY A 88 -4.54 -10.41 -16.66
CA GLY A 88 -5.04 -11.67 -17.22
C GLY A 88 -6.42 -12.08 -16.69
N GLY A 89 -6.99 -11.30 -15.76
CA GLY A 89 -8.33 -11.56 -15.21
C GLY A 89 -9.41 -11.58 -16.28
N GLY A 90 -9.33 -10.69 -17.27
CA GLY A 90 -10.27 -10.60 -18.39
C GLY A 90 -9.96 -11.48 -19.61
N ASP A 91 -8.91 -12.31 -19.58
CA ASP A 91 -8.51 -13.11 -20.75
C ASP A 91 -9.57 -14.15 -21.13
N VAL A 92 -10.05 -14.13 -22.37
CA VAL A 92 -10.97 -15.11 -22.96
C VAL A 92 -10.28 -15.76 -24.16
N PRO A 93 -9.61 -16.91 -23.97
CA PRO A 93 -8.98 -17.65 -25.05
C PRO A 93 -10.00 -18.03 -26.11
N LEU A 94 -9.62 -17.82 -27.37
CA LEU A 94 -10.41 -18.17 -28.52
C LEU A 94 -9.90 -19.45 -29.17
N GLN A 95 -10.83 -20.18 -29.75
CA GLN A 95 -10.56 -21.30 -30.64
C GLN A 95 -11.47 -21.23 -31.86
N LYS A 96 -11.15 -21.98 -32.92
CA LYS A 96 -12.07 -22.09 -34.06
C LYS A 96 -13.38 -22.74 -33.59
N ALA A 97 -14.50 -22.16 -33.99
CA ALA A 97 -15.82 -22.68 -33.69
C ALA A 97 -16.09 -23.94 -34.52
N THR A 98 -16.65 -24.97 -33.89
CA THR A 98 -17.26 -26.09 -34.62
C THR A 98 -18.67 -25.69 -34.99
N ILE A 99 -19.00 -25.80 -36.29
CA ILE A 99 -20.32 -25.44 -36.81
C ILE A 99 -21.12 -26.73 -37.01
N GLU A 100 -22.19 -26.88 -36.24
CA GLU A 100 -23.15 -27.97 -36.37
C GLU A 100 -24.45 -27.44 -36.98
N GLU A 101 -25.12 -28.24 -37.80
CA GLU A 101 -26.46 -27.91 -38.32
C GLU A 101 -27.52 -28.74 -37.58
N LYS A 102 -28.46 -28.07 -36.91
CA LYS A 102 -29.59 -28.69 -36.21
C LYS A 102 -30.89 -28.02 -36.63
N ASN A 103 -31.84 -28.82 -37.14
CA ASN A 103 -33.16 -28.35 -37.58
C ASN A 103 -33.09 -27.15 -38.56
N GLY A 104 -32.11 -27.16 -39.48
CA GLY A 104 -31.91 -26.08 -40.47
C GLY A 104 -31.31 -24.79 -39.90
N ARG A 105 -30.77 -24.80 -38.67
CA ARG A 105 -30.06 -23.68 -38.04
C ARG A 105 -28.64 -24.08 -37.72
N LYS A 106 -27.67 -23.17 -37.92
CA LYS A 106 -26.29 -23.40 -37.50
C LYS A 106 -26.12 -23.08 -36.02
N VAL A 107 -25.36 -23.93 -35.34
CA VAL A 107 -24.98 -23.79 -33.96
C VAL A 107 -23.46 -23.85 -33.88
N TYR A 108 -22.88 -22.87 -33.21
CA TYR A 108 -21.44 -22.68 -33.07
C TYR A 108 -21.03 -23.14 -31.68
N ARG A 109 -20.07 -24.07 -31.60
CA ARG A 109 -19.62 -24.70 -30.35
C ARG A 109 -18.13 -24.57 -30.14
N ASP A 110 -17.77 -24.42 -28.87
CA ASP A 110 -16.40 -24.60 -28.40
C ASP A 110 -16.08 -26.11 -28.29
N ALA A 111 -14.80 -26.44 -28.13
CA ALA A 111 -14.33 -27.82 -28.16
C ALA A 111 -14.75 -28.60 -26.89
N ALA A 112 -14.85 -27.90 -25.76
CA ALA A 112 -15.32 -28.45 -24.50
C ALA A 112 -16.87 -28.53 -24.43
N LYS A 113 -17.57 -27.99 -25.43
CA LYS A 113 -19.04 -27.90 -25.50
C LYS A 113 -19.64 -27.20 -24.29
N MET A 114 -18.93 -26.23 -23.73
CA MET A 114 -19.39 -25.40 -22.62
C MET A 114 -20.47 -24.41 -23.06
N VAL A 115 -20.45 -23.96 -24.32
CA VAL A 115 -21.44 -23.03 -24.88
C VAL A 115 -21.94 -23.51 -26.25
N ALA A 116 -23.12 -23.03 -26.63
CA ALA A 116 -23.73 -23.31 -27.92
C ALA A 116 -24.41 -22.04 -28.44
N LEU A 117 -23.83 -21.41 -29.44
CA LEU A 117 -24.28 -20.10 -29.93
C LEU A 117 -25.05 -20.27 -31.24
N ALA A 118 -26.28 -19.77 -31.28
CA ALA A 118 -27.15 -19.71 -32.45
C ALA A 118 -27.43 -18.24 -32.84
N GLY A 119 -28.23 -18.02 -33.88
CA GLY A 119 -28.67 -16.68 -34.27
C GLY A 119 -27.65 -15.86 -35.07
N VAL A 120 -26.50 -16.43 -35.40
CA VAL A 120 -25.39 -15.77 -36.12
C VAL A 120 -25.83 -15.24 -37.49
N GLU A 121 -26.75 -15.92 -38.15
CA GLU A 121 -27.31 -15.50 -39.44
C GLU A 121 -28.18 -14.24 -39.34
N SER A 122 -28.64 -13.88 -38.15
CA SER A 122 -29.45 -12.68 -37.89
C SER A 122 -28.61 -11.46 -37.51
N LEU A 123 -27.30 -11.64 -37.27
CA LEU A 123 -26.43 -10.56 -36.84
C LEU A 123 -26.37 -9.42 -37.86
N PRO A 124 -26.29 -8.16 -37.40
CA PRO A 124 -26.28 -6.98 -38.27
C PRO A 124 -25.00 -6.85 -39.10
N ILE A 125 -23.93 -7.54 -38.70
CA ILE A 125 -22.63 -7.52 -39.39
C ILE A 125 -22.31 -8.94 -39.86
N LYS A 126 -21.90 -9.06 -41.12
CA LYS A 126 -21.55 -10.35 -41.73
C LYS A 126 -20.03 -10.55 -41.77
N PRO A 127 -19.55 -11.80 -41.65
CA PRO A 127 -18.12 -12.09 -41.74
C PRO A 127 -17.60 -11.95 -43.17
N MET A 128 -16.31 -11.67 -43.31
CA MET A 128 -15.62 -11.68 -44.60
C MET A 128 -15.38 -13.08 -45.16
N ASP A 129 -15.28 -14.07 -44.28
CA ASP A 129 -15.02 -15.46 -44.64
C ASP A 129 -15.85 -16.43 -43.77
N THR A 130 -15.57 -17.73 -43.88
CA THR A 130 -16.29 -18.77 -43.14
C THR A 130 -15.66 -19.10 -41.79
N THR A 131 -14.67 -18.33 -41.33
CA THR A 131 -13.93 -18.55 -40.09
C THR A 131 -14.59 -17.81 -38.94
N TYR A 132 -14.95 -18.58 -37.92
CA TYR A 132 -15.48 -18.06 -36.67
C TYR A 132 -14.61 -18.56 -35.53
N PHE A 133 -14.34 -17.65 -34.60
CA PHE A 133 -13.68 -17.95 -33.35
C PHE A 133 -14.70 -17.90 -32.22
N ILE A 134 -14.58 -18.79 -31.25
CA ILE A 134 -15.45 -18.87 -30.09
C ILE A 134 -14.60 -18.95 -28.82
N GLY A 135 -15.03 -18.26 -27.78
CA GLY A 135 -14.47 -18.30 -26.44
C GLY A 135 -15.58 -18.36 -25.39
N VAL A 136 -15.18 -18.65 -24.14
CA VAL A 136 -16.12 -18.71 -23.01
C VAL A 136 -15.57 -17.88 -21.86
N PHE A 137 -16.38 -16.96 -21.36
CA PHE A 137 -16.16 -16.29 -20.09
C PHE A 137 -16.90 -17.07 -19.01
N ASP A 138 -16.14 -17.78 -18.17
CA ASP A 138 -16.65 -18.58 -17.05
C ASP A 138 -16.72 -17.74 -15.78
N GLU A 139 -17.94 -17.51 -15.29
CA GLU A 139 -18.20 -16.69 -14.11
C GLU A 139 -17.53 -17.22 -12.84
N ARG A 140 -17.24 -18.53 -12.75
CA ARG A 140 -16.51 -19.11 -11.59
C ARG A 140 -15.17 -18.45 -11.33
N ARG A 141 -14.58 -17.82 -12.35
CA ARG A 141 -13.34 -17.07 -12.21
C ARG A 141 -13.47 -15.89 -11.26
N LEU A 142 -14.67 -15.33 -11.13
CA LEU A 142 -14.96 -14.19 -10.25
C LEU A 142 -15.37 -14.62 -8.83
N GLN A 143 -15.57 -15.92 -8.56
CA GLN A 143 -16.16 -16.46 -7.32
C GLN A 143 -15.48 -15.99 -6.02
N ASN A 144 -14.20 -15.59 -6.11
CA ASN A 144 -13.38 -15.18 -4.97
C ASN A 144 -13.14 -13.66 -4.90
N GLY A 145 -13.65 -12.89 -5.87
CA GLY A 145 -13.55 -11.43 -5.95
C GLY A 145 -14.76 -10.70 -5.34
N ASP A 146 -14.82 -9.37 -5.52
CA ASP A 146 -15.89 -8.53 -4.95
C ASP A 146 -17.20 -8.61 -5.74
N VAL A 147 -17.15 -9.11 -6.98
CA VAL A 147 -18.31 -9.32 -7.84
C VAL A 147 -18.38 -10.78 -8.31
N PRO A 148 -18.78 -11.71 -7.43
CA PRO A 148 -18.81 -13.14 -7.76
C PRO A 148 -19.97 -13.57 -8.65
N ASP A 149 -21.02 -12.75 -8.77
CA ASP A 149 -22.27 -13.05 -9.49
C ASP A 149 -22.62 -11.84 -10.36
N VAL A 150 -22.33 -11.91 -11.66
CA VAL A 150 -22.47 -10.79 -12.59
C VAL A 150 -23.86 -10.74 -13.23
N ASP A 151 -24.57 -11.86 -13.30
CA ASP A 151 -25.94 -11.93 -13.82
C ASP A 151 -27.02 -11.92 -12.74
N GLY A 152 -26.64 -12.00 -11.47
CA GLY A 152 -27.55 -11.86 -10.34
C GLY A 152 -28.44 -13.06 -10.06
N ASP A 153 -28.07 -14.24 -10.54
CA ASP A 153 -28.88 -15.45 -10.39
C ASP A 153 -28.68 -16.17 -9.04
N GLY A 154 -27.74 -15.68 -8.23
CA GLY A 154 -27.40 -16.21 -6.91
C GLY A 154 -26.34 -17.31 -6.95
N GLU A 155 -25.79 -17.63 -8.11
CA GLU A 155 -24.71 -18.58 -8.34
C GLU A 155 -23.52 -17.89 -9.03
N SER A 156 -22.38 -18.57 -9.12
CA SER A 156 -21.16 -18.06 -9.78
C SER A 156 -20.69 -19.09 -10.79
N LYS A 157 -21.55 -19.46 -11.74
CA LYS A 157 -21.28 -20.62 -12.63
C LYS A 157 -21.79 -20.45 -14.05
N THR A 158 -22.27 -19.27 -14.41
CA THR A 158 -22.76 -19.00 -15.75
C THR A 158 -21.59 -18.95 -16.74
N ASN A 159 -21.79 -19.55 -17.92
CA ASN A 159 -20.82 -19.51 -19.02
C ASN A 159 -21.37 -18.56 -20.09
N PHE A 160 -20.70 -17.42 -20.29
CA PHE A 160 -21.05 -16.48 -21.33
C PHE A 160 -20.23 -16.77 -22.58
N GLY A 161 -20.91 -17.07 -23.70
CA GLY A 161 -20.24 -17.35 -24.96
C GLY A 161 -19.82 -16.06 -25.68
N VAL A 162 -18.65 -16.09 -26.31
CA VAL A 162 -18.15 -14.98 -27.13
C VAL A 162 -17.86 -15.50 -28.53
N LEU A 163 -18.52 -14.95 -29.55
CA LEU A 163 -18.24 -15.25 -30.96
C LEU A 163 -17.49 -14.09 -31.61
N VAL A 164 -16.39 -14.39 -32.31
CA VAL A 164 -15.54 -13.39 -32.96
C VAL A 164 -15.31 -13.77 -34.41
N PHE A 165 -15.39 -12.80 -35.33
CA PHE A 165 -15.04 -13.00 -36.73
C PHE A 165 -14.49 -11.72 -37.36
N LYS A 166 -13.82 -11.87 -38.51
CA LYS A 166 -13.26 -10.75 -39.28
C LYS A 166 -14.31 -10.13 -40.18
N THR A 167 -14.29 -8.80 -40.27
CA THR A 167 -15.13 -7.96 -41.13
C THR A 167 -14.24 -7.06 -41.97
N ALA A 168 -14.81 -6.37 -42.97
CA ALA A 168 -14.06 -5.42 -43.79
C ALA A 168 -13.39 -4.30 -42.98
N ASP A 169 -13.99 -3.94 -41.83
CA ASP A 169 -13.55 -2.85 -40.96
C ASP A 169 -12.74 -3.34 -39.74
N GLY A 170 -12.34 -4.61 -39.71
CA GLY A 170 -11.63 -5.22 -38.58
C GLY A 170 -12.39 -6.36 -37.91
N ALA A 171 -11.89 -6.84 -36.77
CA ALA A 171 -12.55 -7.91 -36.02
C ALA A 171 -13.75 -7.37 -35.20
N VAL A 172 -14.79 -8.18 -35.06
CA VAL A 172 -15.95 -7.88 -34.22
C VAL A 172 -16.27 -9.07 -33.34
N ALA A 173 -16.69 -8.80 -32.11
CA ALA A 173 -17.16 -9.77 -31.14
C ALA A 173 -18.67 -9.59 -30.88
N PHE A 174 -19.34 -10.70 -30.58
CA PHE A 174 -20.70 -10.75 -30.03
C PHE A 174 -20.63 -11.58 -28.75
N VAL A 175 -21.04 -10.98 -27.64
CA VAL A 175 -21.06 -11.62 -26.32
C VAL A 175 -22.50 -12.02 -26.06
N ASP A 176 -22.73 -13.27 -25.70
CA ASP A 176 -24.02 -13.77 -25.20
C ASP A 176 -24.22 -13.24 -23.78
N THR A 177 -24.75 -12.02 -23.66
CA THR A 177 -24.80 -11.26 -22.41
C THR A 177 -25.88 -11.74 -21.44
N ASN A 178 -26.88 -12.45 -21.96
CA ASN A 178 -27.98 -13.03 -21.19
C ASN A 178 -27.84 -14.55 -20.97
N ALA A 179 -26.79 -15.16 -21.53
CA ALA A 179 -26.46 -16.58 -21.46
C ALA A 179 -27.58 -17.52 -21.97
N ASP A 180 -28.37 -17.08 -22.94
CA ASP A 180 -29.45 -17.89 -23.54
C ASP A 180 -29.00 -18.71 -24.77
N GLY A 181 -27.73 -18.54 -25.19
CA GLY A 181 -27.14 -19.23 -26.33
C GLY A 181 -27.57 -18.68 -27.70
N ASN A 182 -28.22 -17.52 -27.75
CA ASN A 182 -28.72 -16.91 -28.98
C ASN A 182 -28.17 -15.49 -29.14
N LEU A 183 -27.36 -15.28 -30.17
CA LEU A 183 -26.73 -13.97 -30.40
C LEU A 183 -27.61 -12.98 -31.17
N ALA A 184 -28.86 -13.32 -31.49
CA ALA A 184 -29.70 -12.51 -32.39
C ALA A 184 -30.06 -11.12 -31.83
N ASP A 185 -30.16 -10.97 -30.51
CA ASP A 185 -30.38 -9.71 -29.80
C ASP A 185 -29.10 -9.01 -29.37
N GLU A 186 -27.94 -9.63 -29.62
CA GLU A 186 -26.65 -9.13 -29.18
C GLU A 186 -26.07 -8.07 -30.11
N LYS A 187 -25.37 -7.10 -29.49
CA LYS A 187 -24.78 -5.96 -30.20
C LYS A 187 -23.34 -6.26 -30.61
N PRO A 188 -22.88 -5.74 -31.76
CA PRO A 188 -21.48 -5.86 -32.16
C PRO A 188 -20.59 -5.05 -31.21
N ILE A 189 -19.55 -5.69 -30.68
CA ILE A 189 -18.54 -5.07 -29.83
C ILE A 189 -17.19 -5.15 -30.53
N ARG A 190 -16.53 -4.00 -30.74
CA ARG A 190 -15.17 -3.92 -31.29
C ARG A 190 -14.15 -3.62 -30.21
N THR A 191 -12.86 -3.69 -30.57
CA THR A 191 -11.77 -3.22 -29.70
C THR A 191 -12.09 -1.82 -29.20
N TYR A 192 -12.11 -1.65 -27.87
CA TYR A 192 -12.70 -0.48 -27.23
C TYR A 192 -12.22 0.86 -27.80
N ARG A 193 -10.90 1.04 -27.97
CA ARG A 193 -10.30 2.28 -28.52
C ARG A 193 -10.78 2.67 -29.93
N GLU A 194 -11.42 1.78 -30.67
CA GLU A 194 -11.84 2.01 -32.05
C GLU A 194 -13.26 2.62 -32.15
N LYS A 195 -14.18 2.22 -31.26
CA LYS A 195 -15.59 2.64 -31.29
C LYS A 195 -16.19 3.01 -29.93
N PHE A 196 -15.48 2.76 -28.83
CA PHE A 196 -15.98 2.89 -27.46
C PHE A 196 -17.20 2.00 -27.17
N ASP A 197 -17.30 0.87 -27.86
CA ASP A 197 -18.35 -0.12 -27.67
C ASP A 197 -18.23 -0.72 -26.25
N THR A 198 -19.35 -0.81 -25.54
CA THR A 198 -19.46 -1.38 -24.18
C THR A 198 -20.64 -2.32 -24.10
N PHE A 199 -20.62 -3.22 -23.11
CA PHE A 199 -21.71 -4.13 -22.83
C PHE A 199 -21.86 -4.35 -21.32
N THR A 200 -22.98 -4.95 -20.91
CA THR A 200 -23.26 -5.32 -19.53
C THR A 200 -23.91 -6.70 -19.54
N PHE A 201 -23.61 -7.54 -18.55
CA PHE A 201 -24.34 -8.79 -18.37
C PHE A 201 -25.79 -8.52 -17.95
N ALA A 202 -26.73 -9.27 -18.52
CA ALA A 202 -28.14 -9.08 -18.25
C ALA A 202 -28.49 -9.62 -16.86
N PHE A 203 -28.93 -8.73 -15.97
CA PHE A 203 -29.29 -9.14 -14.62
C PHE A 203 -30.64 -9.89 -14.63
N LYS A 204 -30.67 -11.13 -14.12
CA LYS A 204 -31.88 -11.97 -14.13
C LYS A 204 -32.99 -11.43 -13.24
N VAL A 205 -32.64 -10.64 -12.21
CA VAL A 205 -33.63 -9.94 -11.38
C VAL A 205 -34.11 -8.65 -12.06
N LYS A 206 -35.37 -8.67 -12.53
CA LYS A 206 -36.00 -7.54 -13.21
C LYS A 206 -35.95 -6.25 -12.38
N GLY A 207 -35.49 -5.16 -12.99
CA GLY A 207 -35.48 -3.82 -12.40
C GLY A 207 -34.23 -3.47 -11.59
N LYS A 208 -33.27 -4.40 -11.45
CA LYS A 208 -31.96 -4.07 -10.89
C LYS A 208 -31.00 -3.55 -11.98
N PRO A 209 -30.16 -2.55 -11.68
CA PRO A 209 -29.16 -2.07 -12.62
C PRO A 209 -28.05 -3.13 -12.81
N PRO A 210 -27.33 -3.11 -13.95
CA PRO A 210 -26.17 -3.95 -14.14
C PRO A 210 -25.09 -3.63 -13.10
N VAL A 211 -24.32 -4.65 -12.73
CA VAL A 211 -23.34 -4.62 -11.63
C VAL A 211 -22.11 -3.78 -11.97
N MET A 212 -21.68 -3.85 -13.23
CA MET A 212 -20.56 -3.10 -13.80
C MET A 212 -20.71 -2.99 -15.33
N THR A 213 -20.05 -2.01 -15.93
CA THR A 213 -19.90 -1.92 -17.39
C THR A 213 -18.61 -2.63 -17.83
N CYS A 214 -18.71 -3.39 -18.92
CA CYS A 214 -17.58 -4.07 -19.52
C CYS A 214 -17.24 -3.48 -20.89
N ALA A 215 -15.96 -3.60 -21.24
CA ALA A 215 -15.43 -3.36 -22.58
C ALA A 215 -14.55 -4.56 -22.98
N LEU A 216 -14.06 -4.60 -24.22
CA LEU A 216 -13.12 -5.63 -24.65
C LEU A 216 -12.11 -5.14 -25.68
N ASN A 217 -11.01 -5.89 -25.79
CA ASN A 217 -10.01 -5.78 -26.85
C ASN A 217 -9.85 -7.12 -27.58
N ILE A 218 -9.76 -7.08 -28.91
CA ILE A 218 -9.67 -8.27 -29.75
C ILE A 218 -8.24 -8.44 -30.27
N PHE A 219 -7.62 -9.58 -29.97
CA PHE A 219 -6.28 -9.98 -30.43
C PHE A 219 -6.37 -11.32 -31.18
N LEU A 220 -6.94 -11.30 -32.39
CA LEU A 220 -7.12 -12.52 -33.19
C LEU A 220 -5.80 -13.21 -33.54
N GLU A 221 -4.71 -12.46 -33.66
CA GLU A 221 -3.36 -13.00 -33.88
C GLU A 221 -2.84 -13.83 -32.70
N LYS A 222 -3.42 -13.64 -31.51
CA LYS A 222 -3.15 -14.41 -30.30
C LYS A 222 -4.28 -15.40 -29.98
N ASN A 223 -5.31 -15.46 -30.82
CA ASN A 223 -6.58 -16.13 -30.50
C ASN A 223 -7.10 -15.73 -29.12
N LEU A 224 -7.27 -14.43 -28.87
CA LEU A 224 -7.64 -13.92 -27.55
C LEU A 224 -8.63 -12.75 -27.69
N VAL A 225 -9.65 -12.72 -26.85
CA VAL A 225 -10.35 -11.50 -26.46
C VAL A 225 -10.00 -11.20 -25.02
N VAL A 226 -9.81 -9.93 -24.69
CA VAL A 226 -9.54 -9.50 -23.31
C VAL A 226 -10.66 -8.59 -22.88
N PHE A 227 -11.44 -9.03 -21.91
CA PHE A 227 -12.45 -8.19 -21.26
C PHE A 227 -11.75 -7.18 -20.36
N HIS A 228 -12.32 -5.99 -20.25
CA HIS A 228 -11.93 -4.98 -19.28
C HIS A 228 -13.15 -4.56 -18.48
N TYR A 229 -12.98 -4.57 -17.17
CA TYR A 229 -14.00 -4.21 -16.21
C TYR A 229 -13.34 -3.82 -14.88
N ASP A 230 -14.07 -3.11 -14.03
CA ASP A 230 -13.64 -2.81 -12.66
C ASP A 230 -14.44 -3.68 -11.69
N ASP A 231 -13.80 -4.71 -11.17
CA ASP A 231 -14.36 -5.64 -10.18
C ASP A 231 -13.88 -5.35 -8.75
N GLY A 232 -13.17 -4.22 -8.54
CA GLY A 232 -12.68 -3.78 -7.24
C GLY A 232 -13.14 -2.38 -6.82
N SER A 233 -13.78 -1.63 -7.72
CA SER A 233 -14.28 -0.25 -7.57
C SER A 233 -13.24 0.85 -7.31
N HIS A 234 -12.06 0.48 -6.87
CA HIS A 234 -11.00 1.38 -6.45
C HIS A 234 -10.49 2.22 -7.64
N GLY A 235 -10.24 1.59 -8.79
CA GLY A 235 -9.74 2.31 -9.96
C GLY A 235 -10.73 3.33 -10.52
N SER A 236 -12.04 3.04 -10.53
CA SER A 236 -13.07 4.05 -10.88
C SER A 236 -13.10 5.23 -9.92
N HIS A 237 -12.95 4.98 -8.61
CA HIS A 237 -12.89 6.03 -7.59
C HIS A 237 -11.71 6.97 -7.81
N VAL A 238 -10.52 6.38 -8.00
CA VAL A 238 -9.26 7.07 -8.29
C VAL A 238 -9.36 7.87 -9.59
N ALA A 239 -9.91 7.28 -10.66
CA ALA A 239 -10.16 7.95 -11.94
C ALA A 239 -11.06 9.19 -11.79
N GLY A 240 -12.11 9.08 -10.99
CA GLY A 240 -13.03 10.18 -10.70
C GLY A 240 -12.36 11.34 -9.95
N ILE A 241 -11.47 11.06 -8.99
CA ILE A 241 -10.70 12.11 -8.29
C ILE A 241 -9.80 12.83 -9.29
N ALA A 242 -9.06 12.08 -10.11
CA ALA A 242 -8.10 12.66 -11.04
C ALA A 242 -8.78 13.54 -12.10
N ALA A 243 -9.85 13.05 -12.74
CA ALA A 243 -10.41 13.68 -13.94
C ALA A 243 -11.93 13.53 -14.14
N GLY A 244 -12.69 13.11 -13.12
CA GLY A 244 -14.14 12.96 -13.25
C GLY A 244 -14.83 14.27 -13.67
N HIS A 245 -15.90 14.16 -14.44
CA HIS A 245 -16.70 15.31 -14.89
C HIS A 245 -18.18 15.10 -14.58
N ASN A 246 -18.81 16.03 -13.86
CA ASN A 246 -20.21 15.91 -13.42
C ASN A 246 -20.49 14.57 -12.70
N ILE A 247 -19.71 14.25 -11.65
CA ILE A 247 -19.73 12.94 -10.97
C ILE A 247 -21.12 12.57 -10.41
N PHE A 248 -21.88 13.53 -9.86
CA PHE A 248 -23.21 13.24 -9.27
C PHE A 248 -24.41 13.67 -10.12
N ALA A 249 -24.21 14.48 -11.17
CA ALA A 249 -25.22 14.90 -12.15
C ALA A 249 -26.61 15.31 -11.60
N THR A 250 -26.71 15.75 -10.35
CA THR A 250 -27.94 16.31 -9.77
C THR A 250 -27.97 17.83 -9.96
N PRO A 251 -29.14 18.47 -10.06
CA PRO A 251 -29.22 19.95 -10.13
C PRO A 251 -28.54 20.65 -8.95
N ALA A 252 -28.55 20.02 -7.77
CA ALA A 252 -27.89 20.53 -6.57
C ALA A 252 -26.36 20.36 -6.56
N GLN A 253 -25.81 19.49 -7.42
CA GLN A 253 -24.38 19.14 -7.48
C GLN A 253 -23.82 19.30 -8.91
N GLN A 254 -24.44 20.14 -9.73
CA GLN A 254 -23.98 20.44 -11.09
C GLN A 254 -22.60 21.10 -11.05
N GLY A 255 -21.65 20.62 -11.86
CA GLY A 255 -20.26 21.07 -11.84
C GLY A 255 -19.38 20.44 -10.75
N PHE A 256 -19.81 19.30 -10.17
CA PHE A 256 -18.96 18.50 -9.31
C PHE A 256 -17.99 17.63 -10.12
N ASP A 257 -16.77 18.14 -10.25
CA ASP A 257 -15.69 17.53 -11.03
C ASP A 257 -14.56 17.02 -10.14
N GLY A 258 -13.76 16.09 -10.68
CA GLY A 258 -12.40 15.80 -10.22
C GLY A 258 -11.46 16.99 -10.44
N ILE A 259 -10.16 16.76 -10.28
CA ILE A 259 -9.16 17.84 -10.38
C ILE A 259 -9.00 18.33 -11.83
N ALA A 260 -8.96 17.42 -12.81
CA ALA A 260 -8.70 17.71 -14.23
C ALA A 260 -9.85 17.23 -15.16
N PRO A 261 -11.06 17.84 -15.11
CA PRO A 261 -12.22 17.39 -15.88
C PRO A 261 -12.05 17.47 -17.41
N GLY A 262 -11.06 18.19 -17.92
CA GLY A 262 -10.71 18.25 -19.34
C GLY A 262 -9.74 17.16 -19.82
N ALA A 263 -9.11 16.41 -18.92
CA ALA A 263 -8.15 15.36 -19.27
C ALA A 263 -8.83 14.11 -19.83
N GLU A 264 -8.18 13.43 -20.77
CA GLU A 264 -8.57 12.10 -21.26
C GLU A 264 -7.98 11.02 -20.33
N LEU A 265 -8.68 9.90 -20.20
CA LEU A 265 -8.29 8.77 -19.34
C LEU A 265 -8.01 7.51 -20.15
N ILE A 266 -7.04 6.73 -19.69
CA ILE A 266 -6.86 5.34 -20.09
C ILE A 266 -6.83 4.46 -18.85
N SER A 267 -7.62 3.38 -18.87
CA SER A 267 -7.64 2.40 -17.79
C SER A 267 -6.67 1.27 -18.04
N LEU A 268 -5.72 1.04 -17.13
CA LEU A 268 -4.79 -0.08 -17.19
C LEU A 268 -4.99 -0.97 -15.96
N LYS A 269 -5.78 -2.04 -16.13
CA LYS A 269 -6.01 -3.01 -15.06
C LYS A 269 -4.74 -3.83 -14.82
N ILE A 270 -4.28 -3.87 -13.58
CA ILE A 270 -3.04 -4.57 -13.18
C ILE A 270 -3.27 -5.65 -12.13
N SER A 271 -4.41 -5.62 -11.42
CA SER A 271 -4.78 -6.57 -10.39
C SER A 271 -5.82 -7.58 -10.87
N ASP A 272 -5.90 -8.75 -10.22
CA ASP A 272 -6.94 -9.75 -10.44
C ASP A 272 -7.77 -9.99 -9.15
N GLY A 273 -9.07 -9.69 -9.22
CA GLY A 273 -10.02 -9.88 -8.13
C GLY A 273 -10.16 -11.34 -7.70
N ALA A 274 -9.96 -12.30 -8.61
CA ALA A 274 -10.08 -13.74 -8.34
C ALA A 274 -9.11 -14.24 -7.27
N ILE A 275 -7.96 -13.56 -7.13
CA ILE A 275 -6.89 -13.92 -6.21
C ILE A 275 -6.73 -12.92 -5.07
N GLY A 276 -7.69 -12.00 -4.88
CA GLY A 276 -7.67 -11.01 -3.81
C GLY A 276 -7.22 -9.62 -4.24
N GLN A 277 -7.52 -9.22 -5.48
CA GLN A 277 -7.08 -7.95 -6.08
C GLN A 277 -5.56 -7.82 -6.11
N LEU A 278 -4.83 -8.90 -6.37
CA LEU A 278 -3.36 -8.86 -6.40
C LEU A 278 -2.82 -8.49 -7.77
N THR A 279 -1.69 -7.79 -7.82
CA THR A 279 -0.95 -7.70 -9.09
C THR A 279 -0.46 -9.08 -9.54
N THR A 280 -0.54 -9.35 -10.85
CA THR A 280 0.01 -10.58 -11.42
C THR A 280 1.39 -10.35 -12.00
N THR A 281 2.10 -11.46 -12.27
CA THR A 281 3.48 -11.37 -12.76
C THR A 281 3.58 -10.49 -14.01
N GLY A 282 4.44 -9.48 -13.93
CA GLY A 282 4.72 -8.51 -14.98
C GLY A 282 3.60 -7.51 -15.28
N SER A 283 2.43 -7.57 -14.63
CA SER A 283 1.28 -6.72 -14.97
C SER A 283 1.60 -5.23 -14.78
N MET A 284 2.17 -4.88 -13.62
CA MET A 284 2.59 -3.54 -13.28
C MET A 284 3.65 -3.01 -14.27
N LYS A 285 4.67 -3.82 -14.56
CA LYS A 285 5.75 -3.47 -15.49
C LYS A 285 5.22 -3.20 -16.90
N ARG A 286 4.39 -4.10 -17.45
CA ARG A 286 3.78 -3.95 -18.79
C ARG A 286 2.91 -2.70 -18.89
N ALA A 287 2.18 -2.35 -17.83
CA ALA A 287 1.38 -1.14 -17.79
C ALA A 287 2.23 0.14 -17.87
N TYR A 288 3.36 0.18 -17.16
CA TYR A 288 4.32 1.29 -17.28
C TYR A 288 4.99 1.34 -18.67
N GLU A 289 5.32 0.19 -19.27
CA GLU A 289 5.83 0.13 -20.65
C GLU A 289 4.83 0.68 -21.66
N TYR A 290 3.53 0.38 -21.47
CA TYR A 290 2.44 0.94 -22.26
C TYR A 290 2.39 2.48 -22.13
N ALA A 291 2.45 2.99 -20.91
CA ALA A 291 2.48 4.44 -20.63
C ALA A 291 3.67 5.12 -21.31
N ALA A 292 4.87 4.54 -21.21
CA ALA A 292 6.07 5.09 -21.80
C ALA A 292 6.00 5.11 -23.33
N LYS A 293 5.48 4.03 -23.93
CA LYS A 293 5.26 3.95 -25.39
C LYS A 293 4.30 5.05 -25.87
N LEU A 294 3.23 5.32 -25.12
CA LEU A 294 2.32 6.42 -25.43
C LEU A 294 2.99 7.79 -25.31
N ALA A 295 3.74 8.02 -24.23
CA ALA A 295 4.47 9.27 -23.99
C ALA A 295 5.48 9.59 -25.10
N ILE A 296 6.12 8.56 -25.67
CA ILE A 296 7.06 8.67 -26.80
C ILE A 296 6.31 8.90 -28.12
N SER A 297 5.24 8.15 -28.38
CA SER A 297 4.56 8.15 -29.68
C SER A 297 3.60 9.33 -29.90
N GLN A 298 2.91 9.81 -28.87
CA GLN A 298 1.84 10.81 -29.02
C GLN A 298 2.30 12.26 -28.88
N ARG A 299 3.55 12.52 -28.47
CA ARG A 299 4.08 13.88 -28.17
C ARG A 299 3.13 14.74 -27.31
N LYS A 300 2.34 14.10 -26.45
CA LYS A 300 1.49 14.72 -25.42
C LYS A 300 2.06 14.41 -24.04
N PRO A 301 1.78 15.22 -23.01
CA PRO A 301 2.09 14.84 -21.64
C PRO A 301 1.23 13.63 -21.21
N VAL A 302 1.88 12.61 -20.64
CA VAL A 302 1.24 11.39 -20.12
C VAL A 302 1.49 11.32 -18.62
N VAL A 303 0.42 11.39 -17.84
CA VAL A 303 0.45 11.30 -16.38
C VAL A 303 -0.04 9.93 -15.96
N VAL A 304 0.77 9.17 -15.24
CA VAL A 304 0.37 7.92 -14.61
C VAL A 304 0.00 8.21 -13.16
N ASN A 305 -1.19 7.77 -12.77
CA ASN A 305 -1.53 7.56 -11.37
C ASN A 305 -1.38 6.08 -11.04
N MET A 306 -0.57 5.77 -10.04
CA MET A 306 -0.46 4.44 -9.44
C MET A 306 -0.92 4.52 -7.99
N SER A 307 -2.09 3.97 -7.70
CA SER A 307 -2.66 3.91 -6.35
C SER A 307 -2.67 2.49 -5.81
N PHE A 308 -1.63 1.75 -6.21
CA PHE A 308 -1.39 0.35 -5.93
C PHE A 308 0.05 0.17 -5.46
N GLY A 309 0.28 -0.67 -4.47
CA GLY A 309 1.60 -0.97 -3.93
C GLY A 309 1.52 -1.94 -2.77
N VAL A 310 2.68 -2.42 -2.34
CA VAL A 310 2.84 -3.31 -1.18
C VAL A 310 3.94 -2.78 -0.25
N PRO A 311 4.03 -3.25 0.99
CA PRO A 311 5.10 -2.87 1.89
C PRO A 311 6.47 -3.20 1.28
N SER A 312 7.52 -2.46 1.64
CA SER A 312 8.88 -2.67 1.13
C SER A 312 9.83 -3.08 2.27
N GLU A 313 10.66 -4.10 2.04
CA GLU A 313 11.63 -4.59 3.04
C GLU A 313 13.01 -3.92 2.91
N LEU A 314 13.35 -3.45 1.70
CA LEU A 314 14.50 -2.59 1.42
C LEU A 314 14.02 -1.45 0.51
N GLU A 315 13.56 -0.37 1.14
CA GLU A 315 12.95 0.80 0.48
C GLU A 315 13.90 1.41 -0.58
N GLY A 316 13.43 1.55 -1.82
CA GLY A 316 14.18 2.15 -2.93
C GLY A 316 15.14 1.18 -3.65
N LEU A 317 15.16 -0.09 -3.26
CA LEU A 317 16.01 -1.14 -3.83
C LEU A 317 15.21 -2.31 -4.42
N ALA A 318 13.88 -2.26 -4.45
CA ALA A 318 13.07 -3.30 -5.09
C ALA A 318 13.27 -3.28 -6.62
N GLU A 319 13.13 -4.44 -7.27
CA GLU A 319 13.36 -4.56 -8.73
C GLU A 319 12.46 -3.59 -9.51
N MET A 320 11.18 -3.48 -9.11
CA MET A 320 10.21 -2.60 -9.75
C MET A 320 10.55 -1.11 -9.56
N GLU A 321 11.10 -0.71 -8.40
CA GLU A 321 11.48 0.68 -8.11
C GLU A 321 12.66 1.11 -8.97
N LEU A 322 13.70 0.27 -9.06
CA LEU A 322 14.88 0.50 -9.89
C LEU A 322 14.52 0.53 -11.38
N TYR A 323 13.63 -0.37 -11.81
CA TYR A 323 13.10 -0.38 -13.17
C TYR A 323 12.34 0.91 -13.48
N LEU A 324 11.43 1.34 -12.59
CA LEU A 324 10.62 2.54 -12.78
C LEU A 324 11.49 3.80 -12.83
N ASP A 325 12.53 3.88 -12.00
CA ASP A 325 13.50 4.96 -12.04
C ASP A 325 14.19 5.05 -13.42
N SER A 326 14.57 3.91 -14.01
CA SER A 326 15.18 3.86 -15.34
C SER A 326 14.19 4.25 -16.44
N LEU A 327 12.94 3.77 -16.35
CA LEU A 327 11.92 4.05 -17.35
C LEU A 327 11.56 5.54 -17.43
N ILE A 328 11.36 6.18 -16.27
CA ILE A 328 11.03 7.61 -16.18
C ILE A 328 12.15 8.48 -16.76
N GLU A 329 13.42 8.18 -16.43
CA GLU A 329 14.57 8.91 -16.97
C GLU A 329 14.58 8.91 -18.51
N ASN A 330 14.27 7.75 -19.10
CA ASN A 330 14.30 7.55 -20.54
C ASN A 330 13.05 8.05 -21.26
N THR A 331 12.07 8.61 -20.53
CA THR A 331 10.77 9.00 -21.07
C THR A 331 10.39 10.43 -20.68
N PRO A 332 10.89 11.47 -21.36
CA PRO A 332 10.76 12.88 -20.95
C PRO A 332 9.33 13.40 -20.75
N ASN A 333 8.33 12.79 -21.40
CA ASN A 333 6.93 13.20 -21.35
C ASN A 333 6.08 12.38 -20.37
N LEU A 334 6.70 11.48 -19.59
CA LEU A 334 6.03 10.63 -18.62
C LEU A 334 6.14 11.23 -17.22
N TYR A 335 4.99 11.40 -16.58
CA TYR A 335 4.86 11.85 -15.20
C TYR A 335 4.26 10.74 -14.37
N VAL A 336 4.79 10.48 -13.18
CA VAL A 336 4.32 9.37 -12.35
C VAL A 336 4.03 9.86 -10.93
N SER A 337 2.77 9.78 -10.53
CA SER A 337 2.28 9.98 -9.16
C SER A 337 1.97 8.64 -8.53
N VAL A 338 2.47 8.41 -7.32
CA VAL A 338 2.30 7.15 -6.59
C VAL A 338 1.83 7.42 -5.16
N SER A 339 0.92 6.61 -4.66
CA SER A 339 0.53 6.60 -3.25
C SER A 339 1.71 6.14 -2.36
N ASN A 340 2.03 6.86 -1.28
CA ASN A 340 3.20 6.51 -0.45
C ASN A 340 3.06 5.18 0.33
N GLY A 341 1.84 4.68 0.48
CA GLY A 341 1.52 3.47 1.25
C GLY A 341 0.55 3.76 2.41
N ASN A 342 -0.12 2.71 2.90
CA ASN A 342 -1.07 2.79 4.02
C ASN A 342 -0.60 1.96 5.25
N GLU A 343 0.70 1.68 5.33
CA GLU A 343 1.35 0.83 6.32
C GLU A 343 1.85 1.63 7.53
N GLY A 344 1.51 2.91 7.62
CA GLY A 344 1.70 3.71 8.82
C GLY A 344 0.95 3.13 10.03
N PRO A 345 1.22 3.62 11.24
CA PRO A 345 1.88 4.90 11.49
C PRO A 345 3.39 4.83 11.66
N GLY A 346 4.01 3.65 11.72
CA GLY A 346 5.44 3.50 11.98
C GLY A 346 6.35 4.25 10.99
N VAL A 347 7.51 4.70 11.45
CA VAL A 347 8.54 5.26 10.55
C VAL A 347 9.22 4.15 9.74
N SER A 348 9.70 4.48 8.54
CA SER A 348 10.21 3.52 7.55
C SER A 348 9.15 2.50 7.12
N SER A 349 8.02 3.02 6.66
CA SER A 349 6.86 2.25 6.18
C SER A 349 6.54 2.55 4.71
N THR A 350 7.44 3.22 3.98
CA THR A 350 7.15 3.60 2.59
C THR A 350 7.11 2.35 1.71
N GLY A 351 6.00 2.16 1.00
CA GLY A 351 5.80 0.97 0.16
C GLY A 351 6.51 1.04 -1.19
N LEU A 352 6.53 -0.09 -1.90
CA LEU A 352 6.93 -0.18 -3.30
C LEU A 352 5.70 -0.04 -4.21
N PRO A 353 5.78 0.69 -5.34
CA PRO A 353 6.98 1.32 -5.90
C PRO A 353 7.23 2.76 -5.41
N ALA A 354 6.55 3.23 -4.37
CA ALA A 354 6.58 4.63 -3.95
C ALA A 354 7.96 5.12 -3.45
N ALA A 355 8.78 4.18 -2.95
CA ALA A 355 10.16 4.46 -2.53
C ALA A 355 11.13 4.71 -3.70
N SER A 356 10.71 4.51 -4.95
CA SER A 356 11.46 4.94 -6.15
C SER A 356 11.88 6.41 -6.06
N ALA A 357 13.12 6.72 -6.47
CA ALA A 357 13.67 8.05 -6.33
C ALA A 357 12.94 9.08 -7.21
N ARG A 358 12.42 8.67 -8.37
CA ARG A 358 11.90 9.58 -9.41
C ARG A 358 10.41 9.79 -9.42
N VAL A 359 9.64 8.87 -8.84
CA VAL A 359 8.20 9.10 -8.69
C VAL A 359 7.92 10.28 -7.77
N ILE A 360 6.75 10.89 -7.95
CA ILE A 360 6.18 11.82 -6.97
C ILE A 360 5.36 10.96 -6.03
N SER A 361 5.91 10.67 -4.84
CA SER A 361 5.21 9.91 -3.82
C SER A 361 4.37 10.82 -2.94
N VAL A 362 3.13 10.42 -2.67
CA VAL A 362 2.12 11.27 -2.05
C VAL A 362 1.59 10.66 -0.75
N GLY A 363 1.77 11.38 0.36
CA GLY A 363 1.16 11.05 1.65
C GLY A 363 -0.26 11.60 1.80
N ALA A 364 -1.02 11.05 2.76
CA ALA A 364 -2.45 11.32 2.94
C ALA A 364 -2.71 12.35 4.04
N LEU A 365 -3.19 13.53 3.63
CA LEU A 365 -3.66 14.59 4.51
C LEU A 365 -5.13 14.39 4.86
N LEU A 366 -5.49 14.48 6.14
CA LEU A 366 -6.85 14.71 6.58
C LEU A 366 -7.09 16.22 6.66
N ASN A 367 -7.70 16.80 5.62
CA ASN A 367 -8.00 18.23 5.62
C ASN A 367 -9.25 18.53 6.46
N LYS A 368 -9.28 19.72 7.08
CA LYS A 368 -10.38 20.18 7.94
C LYS A 368 -11.77 20.14 7.29
N ASP A 369 -11.88 20.44 5.99
CA ASP A 369 -13.20 20.51 5.34
C ASP A 369 -13.81 19.12 5.17
N ILE A 370 -13.02 18.11 4.79
CA ILE A 370 -13.51 16.73 4.68
C ILE A 370 -13.64 16.09 6.05
N ALA A 371 -12.78 16.43 7.00
CA ALA A 371 -12.97 16.01 8.39
C ALA A 371 -14.34 16.48 8.92
N ARG A 372 -14.69 17.74 8.70
CA ARG A 372 -16.01 18.29 9.06
C ARG A 372 -17.15 17.61 8.28
N ASP A 373 -17.08 17.61 6.94
CA ASP A 373 -18.20 17.20 6.09
C ASP A 373 -18.38 15.68 6.00
N GLY A 374 -17.27 14.93 6.02
CA GLY A 374 -17.24 13.48 5.81
C GLY A 374 -17.15 12.68 7.10
N PHE A 375 -16.62 13.25 8.18
CA PHE A 375 -16.38 12.54 9.45
C PHE A 375 -17.02 13.23 10.66
N LEU A 376 -17.76 14.33 10.47
CA LEU A 376 -18.36 15.11 11.56
C LEU A 376 -17.34 15.54 12.63
N SER A 377 -16.09 15.73 12.21
CA SER A 377 -14.98 16.09 13.08
C SER A 377 -15.07 17.57 13.48
N ALA A 378 -14.76 17.83 14.75
CA ALA A 378 -14.59 19.18 15.29
C ALA A 378 -13.18 19.77 15.02
N GLN A 379 -12.33 19.09 14.24
CA GLN A 379 -10.97 19.57 14.00
C GLN A 379 -10.97 20.89 13.22
N ASN A 380 -10.18 21.85 13.70
CA ASN A 380 -10.08 23.18 13.09
C ASN A 380 -8.85 23.35 12.18
N ASP A 381 -7.96 22.35 12.16
CA ASP A 381 -6.73 22.34 11.36
C ASP A 381 -6.61 21.05 10.55
N HIS A 382 -5.62 21.00 9.68
CA HIS A 382 -5.25 19.83 8.91
C HIS A 382 -4.37 18.89 9.75
N SER A 383 -4.58 17.59 9.59
CA SER A 383 -3.81 16.54 10.23
C SER A 383 -3.35 15.51 9.20
N ILE A 384 -2.45 14.61 9.58
CA ILE A 384 -2.01 13.50 8.73
C ILE A 384 -2.72 12.23 9.16
N TRP A 385 -3.24 11.48 8.20
CA TRP A 385 -3.82 10.17 8.47
C TRP A 385 -2.77 9.25 9.10
N ASN A 386 -3.17 8.53 10.16
CA ASN A 386 -2.27 7.63 10.89
C ASN A 386 -1.71 6.55 9.97
N PHE A 387 -2.53 5.98 9.08
CA PHE A 387 -2.11 4.95 8.13
C PHE A 387 -1.13 5.47 7.07
N SER A 388 -1.03 6.78 6.83
CA SER A 388 -0.15 7.30 5.76
C SER A 388 1.29 6.85 5.99
N SER A 389 1.85 6.03 5.10
CA SER A 389 3.23 5.56 5.24
C SER A 389 4.23 6.71 5.29
N ARG A 390 5.37 6.46 5.94
CA ARG A 390 6.39 7.46 6.26
C ARG A 390 7.76 7.00 5.87
N GLY A 391 8.61 7.95 5.51
CA GLY A 391 10.01 7.67 5.21
C GLY A 391 10.80 7.31 6.46
N GLY A 392 12.11 7.21 6.26
CA GLY A 392 13.09 6.85 7.25
C GLY A 392 14.37 6.54 6.50
N GLU A 393 14.39 5.37 5.87
CA GLU A 393 15.49 4.93 5.00
C GLU A 393 15.47 5.62 3.64
N VAL A 394 14.28 6.04 3.18
CA VAL A 394 14.13 6.93 2.03
C VAL A 394 13.55 8.30 2.41
N PRO A 395 13.89 9.37 1.65
CA PRO A 395 13.34 10.71 1.86
C PRO A 395 11.94 10.86 1.25
N LYS A 396 10.96 10.14 1.82
CA LYS A 396 9.57 10.07 1.38
C LYS A 396 8.58 10.34 2.53
N PRO A 397 7.30 10.71 2.26
CA PRO A 397 6.74 11.07 0.96
C PRO A 397 7.41 12.31 0.37
N ASP A 398 7.17 12.62 -0.91
CA ASP A 398 7.70 13.84 -1.52
C ASP A 398 6.89 15.07 -1.08
N ILE A 399 5.57 14.92 -1.04
CA ILE A 399 4.57 15.91 -0.63
C ILE A 399 3.36 15.18 -0.02
N VAL A 400 2.44 15.94 0.58
CA VAL A 400 1.13 15.43 1.02
C VAL A 400 -0.01 16.17 0.30
N ALA A 401 -1.13 15.47 0.10
CA ALA A 401 -2.35 15.99 -0.50
C ALA A 401 -3.58 15.38 0.21
N PRO A 402 -4.79 15.96 0.05
CA PRO A 402 -6.01 15.40 0.63
C PRO A 402 -6.17 13.91 0.32
N GLY A 403 -6.20 13.08 1.36
CA GLY A 403 -6.24 11.62 1.29
C GLY A 403 -7.62 11.03 1.52
N SER A 404 -8.66 11.85 1.59
CA SER A 404 -10.06 11.42 1.67
C SER A 404 -10.83 12.13 0.56
N ALA A 405 -11.73 11.43 -0.12
CA ALA A 405 -12.52 12.03 -1.19
C ALA A 405 -13.82 11.25 -1.44
N TYR A 406 -14.86 12.02 -1.78
CA TYR A 406 -16.03 11.47 -2.45
C TYR A 406 -15.78 11.44 -3.97
N SER A 407 -16.04 10.30 -4.61
CA SER A 407 -15.82 10.10 -6.04
C SER A 407 -16.88 9.19 -6.66
N THR A 408 -16.76 8.98 -7.97
CA THR A 408 -17.57 8.02 -8.71
C THR A 408 -17.14 6.58 -8.40
N VAL A 409 -18.10 5.66 -8.36
CA VAL A 409 -17.84 4.23 -8.13
C VAL A 409 -18.77 3.39 -9.02
N PRO A 410 -18.40 2.14 -9.34
CA PRO A 410 -19.31 1.20 -10.01
C PRO A 410 -20.54 0.91 -9.15
N ASN A 411 -21.60 0.44 -9.81
CA ASN A 411 -22.90 0.19 -9.17
C ASN A 411 -22.84 -0.83 -8.01
N HIS A 412 -21.86 -1.73 -8.01
CA HIS A 412 -21.70 -2.76 -6.98
C HIS A 412 -21.07 -2.27 -5.67
N SER A 413 -20.34 -1.16 -5.67
CA SER A 413 -19.51 -0.75 -4.53
C SER A 413 -20.29 0.02 -3.46
N GLY A 414 -21.22 0.90 -3.86
CA GLY A 414 -22.03 1.72 -2.96
C GLY A 414 -21.24 2.65 -2.01
N ARG A 415 -19.90 2.73 -2.12
CA ARG A 415 -18.99 3.43 -1.20
C ARG A 415 -18.28 4.60 -1.88
N PRO A 416 -18.95 5.75 -2.04
CA PRO A 416 -18.36 6.89 -2.74
C PRO A 416 -17.29 7.62 -1.91
N LEU A 417 -17.26 7.47 -0.57
CA LEU A 417 -16.22 8.05 0.30
C LEU A 417 -15.16 7.00 0.63
N LEU A 418 -13.92 7.24 0.19
CA LEU A 418 -12.75 6.43 0.54
C LEU A 418 -11.66 7.31 1.15
N SER A 419 -10.78 6.69 1.95
CA SER A 419 -9.59 7.33 2.54
C SER A 419 -8.36 6.45 2.38
N GLY A 420 -7.26 7.05 1.94
CA GLY A 420 -6.02 6.36 1.63
C GLY A 420 -5.01 7.31 0.97
N THR A 421 -3.73 6.94 0.99
CA THR A 421 -2.74 7.57 0.09
C THR A 421 -3.13 7.34 -1.39
N SER A 422 -3.92 6.30 -1.64
CA SER A 422 -4.60 6.01 -2.91
C SER A 422 -5.56 7.10 -3.39
N MET A 423 -6.09 7.95 -2.51
CA MET A 423 -6.92 9.11 -2.91
C MET A 423 -6.08 10.38 -3.06
N ALA A 424 -4.96 10.48 -2.32
CA ALA A 424 -4.03 11.60 -2.41
C ALA A 424 -3.24 11.59 -3.72
N SER A 425 -2.82 10.41 -4.21
CA SER A 425 -2.11 10.28 -5.48
C SER A 425 -2.90 10.78 -6.70
N PRO A 426 -4.16 10.37 -6.95
CA PRO A 426 -4.92 10.84 -8.10
C PRO A 426 -5.24 12.34 -8.00
N TYR A 427 -5.35 12.88 -6.79
CA TYR A 427 -5.44 14.32 -6.58
C TYR A 427 -4.21 15.03 -7.16
N VAL A 428 -3.00 14.51 -6.85
CA VAL A 428 -1.74 15.05 -7.39
C VAL A 428 -1.64 14.79 -8.89
N ALA A 429 -2.02 13.61 -9.40
CA ALA A 429 -2.02 13.31 -10.83
C ALA A 429 -2.89 14.28 -11.63
N GLY A 430 -4.11 14.58 -11.16
CA GLY A 430 -4.96 15.60 -11.76
C GLY A 430 -4.36 17.01 -11.63
N SER A 431 -3.69 17.30 -10.50
CA SER A 431 -3.00 18.59 -10.30
C SER A 431 -1.82 18.77 -11.27
N ILE A 432 -1.09 17.70 -11.56
CA ILE A 432 -0.06 17.66 -12.63
C ILE A 432 -0.74 17.97 -13.97
N ALA A 433 -1.87 17.34 -14.29
CA ALA A 433 -2.56 17.54 -15.56
C ALA A 433 -3.03 18.99 -15.78
N ILE A 434 -3.59 19.67 -14.78
CA ILE A 434 -4.00 21.09 -14.93
C ILE A 434 -2.79 22.02 -15.09
N LEU A 435 -1.67 21.74 -14.41
CA LEU A 435 -0.42 22.48 -14.57
C LEU A 435 0.16 22.30 -15.99
N LEU A 436 0.22 21.06 -16.47
CA LEU A 436 0.71 20.73 -17.81
C LEU A 436 -0.20 21.35 -18.90
N SER A 437 -1.52 21.32 -18.70
CA SER A 437 -2.49 21.95 -19.61
C SER A 437 -2.30 23.47 -19.72
N ALA A 438 -2.03 24.15 -18.60
CA ALA A 438 -1.69 25.57 -18.59
C ALA A 438 -0.37 25.85 -19.33
N LEU A 439 0.68 25.06 -19.04
CA LEU A 439 1.99 25.21 -19.69
C LEU A 439 1.94 24.94 -21.20
N LEU A 440 1.13 23.97 -21.63
CA LEU A 440 0.95 23.64 -23.05
C LEU A 440 0.34 24.81 -23.82
N LYS A 441 -0.59 25.55 -23.21
CA LYS A 441 -1.18 26.77 -23.80
C LYS A 441 -0.16 27.90 -23.99
N GLU A 442 0.83 27.98 -23.10
CA GLU A 442 1.90 28.98 -23.14
C GLU A 442 3.08 28.59 -24.04
N ASP A 443 3.04 27.41 -24.67
CA ASP A 443 4.04 27.02 -25.68
C ASP A 443 3.59 27.53 -27.06
N GLU A 444 4.40 28.42 -27.66
CA GLU A 444 4.11 29.10 -28.92
C GLU A 444 3.89 28.14 -30.10
N GLN A 445 4.38 26.89 -29.99
CA GLN A 445 4.24 25.86 -31.03
C GLN A 445 3.08 24.89 -30.77
N GLY A 446 2.45 24.92 -29.59
CA GLY A 446 1.42 23.96 -29.19
C GLY A 446 1.89 22.50 -29.15
N VAL A 447 3.20 22.25 -29.13
CA VAL A 447 3.82 20.90 -29.13
C VAL A 447 4.56 20.68 -27.82
N TRP A 448 4.25 19.59 -27.12
CA TRP A 448 4.96 19.22 -25.90
C TRP A 448 6.36 18.67 -26.22
N ASN A 449 7.41 19.39 -25.80
CA ASN A 449 8.81 19.10 -26.12
C ASN A 449 9.59 18.41 -24.99
N GLY A 450 8.90 17.96 -23.92
CA GLY A 450 9.53 17.25 -22.79
C GLY A 450 10.47 18.11 -21.95
N ARG A 451 10.33 19.44 -22.01
CA ARG A 451 11.14 20.40 -21.23
C ARG A 451 10.84 20.32 -19.73
N TYR A 452 9.58 20.16 -19.35
CA TYR A 452 9.18 20.04 -17.94
C TYR A 452 9.20 18.58 -17.50
N ARG A 453 10.35 17.91 -17.48
CA ARG A 453 10.44 16.48 -17.12
C ARG A 453 9.92 16.19 -15.71
N GLN A 454 9.68 14.91 -15.39
CA GLN A 454 9.26 14.45 -14.06
C GLN A 454 10.06 15.09 -12.91
N SER A 455 11.40 15.14 -13.00
CA SER A 455 12.23 15.74 -11.94
C SER A 455 12.03 17.24 -11.77
N VAL A 456 11.83 17.98 -12.87
CA VAL A 456 11.49 19.40 -12.81
C VAL A 456 10.14 19.59 -12.12
N MET A 457 9.13 18.81 -12.52
CA MET A 457 7.79 18.85 -11.91
C MET A 457 7.85 18.54 -10.41
N LYS A 458 8.52 17.44 -10.04
CA LYS A 458 8.74 17.02 -8.66
C LYS A 458 9.45 18.10 -7.84
N THR A 459 10.53 18.68 -8.34
CA THR A 459 11.28 19.75 -7.66
C THR A 459 10.44 21.01 -7.48
N ALA A 460 9.66 21.40 -8.51
CA ALA A 460 8.76 22.56 -8.42
C ALA A 460 7.63 22.34 -7.41
N MET A 461 7.08 21.13 -7.33
CA MET A 461 6.07 20.75 -6.34
C MET A 461 6.63 20.79 -4.92
N ARG A 462 7.81 20.20 -4.69
CA ARG A 462 8.47 20.21 -3.39
C ARG A 462 8.86 21.62 -2.94
N THR A 463 9.39 22.44 -3.85
CA THR A 463 9.75 23.84 -3.56
C THR A 463 8.50 24.72 -3.34
N GLY A 464 7.42 24.41 -4.05
CA GLY A 464 6.15 25.12 -3.98
C GLY A 464 5.32 24.77 -2.75
N ALA A 465 5.52 23.58 -2.17
CA ALA A 465 4.74 23.07 -1.05
C ALA A 465 4.61 24.07 0.10
N SER A 466 3.46 24.02 0.76
CA SER A 466 3.12 24.85 1.92
C SER A 466 3.38 24.05 3.18
N ALA A 467 4.00 24.68 4.17
CA ALA A 467 4.14 24.07 5.48
C ALA A 467 2.74 23.87 6.09
N LEU A 468 2.53 22.73 6.74
CA LEU A 468 1.41 22.58 7.66
C LEU A 468 1.67 23.50 8.87
N ALA A 469 0.65 24.18 9.39
CA ALA A 469 0.81 24.95 10.62
C ALA A 469 1.45 24.04 11.67
N LYS A 470 2.59 24.48 12.23
CA LYS A 470 3.43 23.64 13.08
C LYS A 470 2.71 23.33 14.39
N SER A 471 1.90 22.26 14.43
CA SER A 471 1.96 21.44 15.63
C SER A 471 3.38 20.87 15.68
N ALA A 472 4.01 20.85 16.85
CA ALA A 472 5.35 20.30 17.01
C ALA A 472 5.44 18.78 16.74
N ALA A 473 4.37 18.18 16.20
CA ALA A 473 4.15 16.75 16.11
C ALA A 473 4.53 16.12 14.76
N TYR A 474 4.61 16.91 13.67
CA TYR A 474 4.91 16.37 12.34
C TYR A 474 6.33 16.71 11.88
N SER A 475 7.03 15.70 11.37
CA SER A 475 8.39 15.77 10.84
C SER A 475 8.43 15.77 9.32
N GLU A 476 9.63 15.89 8.75
CA GLU A 476 9.85 15.75 7.30
C GLU A 476 9.52 14.33 6.79
N LEU A 477 9.50 13.33 7.66
CA LEU A 477 9.09 11.96 7.32
C LEU A 477 7.57 11.81 7.19
N ASP A 478 6.82 12.68 7.88
CA ASP A 478 5.35 12.70 7.83
C ASP A 478 4.83 13.50 6.63
N LEU A 479 5.49 14.62 6.32
CA LEU A 479 4.98 15.63 5.37
C LEU A 479 5.76 15.71 4.06
N GLY A 480 6.96 15.13 3.99
CA GLY A 480 7.88 15.40 2.89
C GLY A 480 8.26 16.88 2.85
N ALA A 481 7.98 17.54 1.72
CA ALA A 481 8.14 18.99 1.59
C ALA A 481 6.94 19.81 2.12
N GLY A 482 5.82 19.17 2.44
CA GLY A 482 4.58 19.82 2.89
C GLY A 482 3.38 19.56 2.00
N VAL A 483 2.32 20.34 2.21
CA VAL A 483 1.05 20.24 1.45
C VAL A 483 1.23 20.82 0.05
N LEU A 484 0.75 20.11 -0.98
CA LEU A 484 0.75 20.60 -2.36
C LEU A 484 0.15 22.03 -2.46
N ASN A 485 0.80 22.90 -3.25
CA ASN A 485 0.30 24.24 -3.56
C ASN A 485 0.39 24.49 -5.07
N VAL A 486 -0.72 24.30 -5.78
CA VAL A 486 -0.77 24.35 -7.25
C VAL A 486 -0.38 25.73 -7.80
N PRO A 487 -0.93 26.87 -7.31
CA PRO A 487 -0.53 28.19 -7.82
C PRO A 487 0.97 28.47 -7.66
N LYS A 488 1.55 28.17 -6.49
CA LYS A 488 2.97 28.43 -6.24
C LYS A 488 3.87 27.51 -7.07
N THR A 489 3.48 26.25 -7.26
CA THR A 489 4.17 25.33 -8.18
C THR A 489 4.15 25.87 -9.61
N TYR A 490 3.02 26.39 -10.09
CA TYR A 490 2.93 27.00 -11.43
C TYR A 490 3.88 28.19 -11.60
N ASP A 491 3.92 29.09 -10.62
CA ASP A 491 4.82 30.24 -10.65
C ASP A 491 6.29 29.83 -10.64
N ILE A 492 6.64 28.78 -9.90
CA ILE A 492 7.99 28.19 -9.90
C ILE A 492 8.33 27.58 -11.26
N LEU A 493 7.41 26.83 -11.88
CA LEU A 493 7.63 26.24 -13.21
C LEU A 493 7.90 27.31 -14.28
N LYS A 494 7.15 28.43 -14.25
CA LYS A 494 7.42 29.59 -15.11
C LYS A 494 8.79 30.20 -14.83
N ALA A 495 9.13 30.39 -13.55
CA ALA A 495 10.44 30.92 -13.17
C ALA A 495 11.60 30.01 -13.63
N TYR A 496 11.42 28.68 -13.54
CA TYR A 496 12.38 27.69 -14.02
C TYR A 496 12.56 27.73 -15.55
N ARG A 497 11.47 27.96 -16.31
CA ARG A 497 11.55 28.19 -17.75
C ARG A 497 12.39 29.44 -18.04
N THR A 498 12.13 30.56 -17.36
CA THR A 498 12.86 31.82 -17.57
C THR A 498 14.32 31.74 -17.15
N SER A 499 14.66 30.99 -16.11
CA SER A 499 16.04 30.84 -15.61
C SER A 499 16.87 29.81 -16.38
N GLY A 500 16.27 29.09 -17.33
CA GLY A 500 16.89 27.95 -18.01
C GLY A 500 17.10 26.73 -17.09
N PHE A 501 16.46 26.70 -15.91
CA PHE A 501 16.51 25.56 -15.00
C PHE A 501 15.95 24.31 -15.65
N THR A 502 14.89 24.44 -16.46
CA THR A 502 14.27 23.30 -17.15
C THR A 502 15.23 22.51 -18.04
N GLU A 503 16.20 23.18 -18.65
CA GLU A 503 17.18 22.61 -19.56
C GLU A 503 18.43 22.08 -18.83
N ARG A 504 18.79 22.71 -17.70
CA ARG A 504 20.01 22.36 -16.91
C ARG A 504 19.74 21.54 -15.65
N ALA A 505 18.48 21.27 -15.31
CA ALA A 505 18.12 20.51 -14.13
C ALA A 505 18.79 19.13 -14.21
N MET A 506 19.53 18.79 -13.16
CA MET A 506 20.24 17.54 -13.02
C MET A 506 19.68 16.78 -11.83
N GLU A 507 19.69 15.46 -11.96
CA GLU A 507 19.35 14.58 -10.86
C GLU A 507 20.60 14.01 -10.22
N TYR A 508 20.46 13.51 -9.00
CA TYR A 508 21.56 12.98 -8.21
C TYR A 508 21.20 11.63 -7.62
N VAL A 509 22.13 10.68 -7.73
CA VAL A 509 22.10 9.45 -6.94
C VAL A 509 22.79 9.76 -5.62
N ILE A 510 22.04 9.66 -4.53
CA ILE A 510 22.52 9.88 -3.17
C ILE A 510 22.61 8.51 -2.51
N ARG A 511 23.76 8.21 -1.91
CA ARG A 511 24.00 6.96 -1.19
C ARG A 511 24.74 7.24 0.10
N THR A 512 24.34 6.58 1.16
CA THR A 512 25.00 6.62 2.46
C THR A 512 24.87 5.26 3.13
N SER A 513 25.82 4.90 3.99
CA SER A 513 25.73 3.62 4.70
C SER A 513 24.49 3.58 5.59
N SER A 514 23.72 2.51 5.52
CA SER A 514 22.63 2.25 6.47
C SER A 514 23.13 1.33 7.58
N MET A 515 23.08 1.81 8.82
CA MET A 515 23.39 0.97 9.97
C MET A 515 22.29 -0.06 10.24
N GLN A 516 21.05 0.23 9.82
CA GLN A 516 19.87 -0.60 10.07
C GLN A 516 19.92 -1.96 9.33
N HIS A 517 20.51 -2.03 8.14
CA HIS A 517 20.56 -3.25 7.31
C HIS A 517 21.93 -3.95 7.32
N GLY A 518 22.82 -3.55 8.24
CA GLY A 518 24.16 -4.11 8.34
C GLY A 518 25.15 -3.54 7.33
N TRP A 519 26.38 -4.04 7.43
CA TRP A 519 27.52 -3.51 6.68
C TRP A 519 27.39 -3.73 5.17
N GLY A 520 27.57 -2.66 4.38
CA GLY A 520 27.63 -2.72 2.91
C GLY A 520 26.34 -2.34 2.19
N VAL A 521 25.21 -2.18 2.89
CA VAL A 521 23.95 -1.68 2.30
C VAL A 521 23.96 -0.15 2.28
N SER A 522 23.69 0.45 1.12
CA SER A 522 23.62 1.91 0.94
C SER A 522 22.21 2.38 0.68
N MET A 523 21.74 3.36 1.45
CA MET A 523 20.40 3.97 1.34
C MET A 523 20.50 5.45 0.93
N PRO A 524 19.42 6.07 0.42
CA PRO A 524 19.42 7.48 0.03
C PRO A 524 19.30 8.46 1.21
N ALA A 525 18.93 8.00 2.41
CA ALA A 525 18.91 8.78 3.64
C ALA A 525 19.74 8.12 4.74
N ALA A 526 20.30 8.93 5.63
CA ALA A 526 20.93 8.44 6.85
C ALA A 526 19.86 8.23 7.92
N TYR A 527 19.69 6.98 8.34
CA TYR A 527 18.63 6.57 9.26
C TYR A 527 19.21 5.77 10.42
N SER A 528 18.96 6.25 11.63
CA SER A 528 19.41 5.64 12.88
C SER A 528 18.20 5.47 13.80
N ARG A 529 17.66 4.24 13.82
CA ARG A 529 16.58 3.82 14.74
C ARG A 529 17.09 2.91 15.83
N THR A 530 17.70 1.78 15.49
CA THR A 530 18.13 0.75 16.46
C THR A 530 19.59 0.90 16.89
N ILE A 531 20.43 1.37 15.97
CA ILE A 531 21.86 1.59 16.19
C ILE A 531 22.12 3.09 16.30
N ALA A 532 22.74 3.51 17.41
CA ALA A 532 23.12 4.90 17.62
C ALA A 532 24.06 5.40 16.51
N PRO A 533 23.92 6.65 16.05
CA PRO A 533 24.71 7.13 14.93
C PRO A 533 26.17 7.37 15.35
N THR A 534 27.10 7.16 14.43
CA THR A 534 28.49 7.61 14.59
C THR A 534 28.55 9.14 14.60
N ALA A 535 29.60 9.73 15.18
CA ALA A 535 29.75 11.20 15.22
C ALA A 535 29.77 11.87 13.82
N THR A 536 30.11 11.10 12.78
CA THR A 536 30.18 11.54 11.38
C THR A 536 29.49 10.52 10.48
N GLN A 537 28.80 10.99 9.45
CA GLN A 537 28.17 10.19 8.38
C GLN A 537 28.67 10.69 7.01
N GLU A 538 28.87 9.79 6.05
CA GLU A 538 29.33 10.13 4.70
C GLU A 538 28.25 9.88 3.65
N PHE A 539 28.02 10.86 2.79
CA PHE A 539 27.13 10.75 1.64
C PHE A 539 27.96 10.75 0.35
N LEU A 540 27.73 9.78 -0.52
CA LEU A 540 28.16 9.78 -1.90
C LEU A 540 27.06 10.38 -2.77
N VAL A 541 27.40 11.43 -3.49
CA VAL A 541 26.48 12.14 -4.38
C VAL A 541 27.04 12.13 -5.79
N ALA A 542 26.37 11.43 -6.71
CA ALA A 542 26.76 11.33 -8.11
C ALA A 542 25.72 12.01 -9.01
N PRO A 543 26.12 12.81 -10.00
CA PRO A 543 25.19 13.34 -10.98
C PRO A 543 24.68 12.18 -11.85
N LYS A 544 23.38 12.16 -12.12
CA LYS A 544 22.77 11.18 -13.00
C LYS A 544 22.48 11.86 -14.34
N PHE A 545 23.28 11.49 -15.34
CA PHE A 545 23.11 11.97 -16.71
C PHE A 545 22.01 11.20 -17.44
N LYS A 546 21.35 11.88 -18.38
CA LYS A 546 20.50 11.24 -19.38
C LYS A 546 21.27 10.12 -20.09
N THR A 547 20.60 9.02 -20.41
CA THR A 547 21.24 7.87 -21.07
C THR A 547 21.82 8.24 -22.45
N SER A 548 21.26 9.26 -23.09
CA SER A 548 21.75 9.83 -24.35
C SER A 548 22.91 10.83 -24.19
N ALA A 549 23.42 11.07 -22.98
CA ALA A 549 24.52 11.99 -22.74
C ALA A 549 25.81 11.45 -23.35
N THR A 550 26.43 12.24 -24.22
CA THR A 550 27.75 11.98 -24.79
C THR A 550 28.84 12.01 -23.72
N GLN A 551 29.97 11.36 -23.97
CA GLN A 551 31.10 11.41 -23.03
C GLN A 551 31.61 12.85 -22.84
N THR A 552 31.60 13.67 -23.89
CA THR A 552 31.93 15.10 -23.81
C THR A 552 30.99 15.87 -22.88
N GLU A 553 29.67 15.69 -23.01
CA GLU A 553 28.70 16.33 -22.09
C GLU A 553 28.94 15.93 -20.62
N LYS A 554 29.37 14.68 -20.38
CA LYS A 554 29.73 14.22 -19.04
C LYS A 554 31.03 14.87 -18.57
N ASP A 555 32.11 14.81 -19.35
CA ASP A 555 33.44 15.32 -19.01
C ASP A 555 33.44 16.83 -18.75
N GLU A 556 32.59 17.57 -19.47
CA GLU A 556 32.41 19.02 -19.32
C GLU A 556 31.52 19.40 -18.12
N PHE A 557 30.78 18.44 -17.53
CA PHE A 557 29.95 18.72 -16.37
C PHE A 557 30.79 19.17 -15.19
N PHE A 558 30.50 20.37 -14.70
CA PHE A 558 31.16 20.95 -13.54
C PHE A 558 30.17 21.79 -12.75
N ARG A 559 30.07 21.51 -11.44
CA ARG A 559 29.19 22.26 -10.55
C ARG A 559 29.72 22.34 -9.13
N VAL A 560 29.57 23.52 -8.54
CA VAL A 560 29.89 23.81 -7.13
C VAL A 560 28.58 24.07 -6.40
N TYR A 561 28.44 23.49 -5.21
CA TYR A 561 27.27 23.63 -4.36
C TYR A 561 27.66 24.21 -3.01
N ASP A 562 26.90 25.20 -2.56
CA ASP A 562 26.92 25.68 -1.18
C ASP A 562 26.07 24.75 -0.32
N LEU A 563 26.61 24.30 0.81
CA LEU A 563 25.96 23.36 1.71
C LEU A 563 25.46 24.06 2.97
N ARG A 564 24.18 23.88 3.31
CA ARG A 564 23.57 24.45 4.51
C ARG A 564 22.79 23.40 5.29
N SER A 565 23.01 23.36 6.60
CA SER A 565 22.17 22.56 7.50
C SER A 565 20.86 23.28 7.83
N THR A 566 19.79 22.50 7.93
CA THR A 566 18.47 22.95 8.40
C THR A 566 18.32 22.90 9.92
N ALA A 567 19.20 22.17 10.62
CA ALA A 567 19.15 22.02 12.07
C ALA A 567 20.50 22.27 12.74
N SER A 568 20.47 22.68 14.00
CA SER A 568 21.67 23.10 14.73
C SER A 568 22.51 21.93 15.25
N TRP A 569 21.91 20.73 15.36
CA TRP A 569 22.55 19.46 15.75
C TRP A 569 23.26 18.77 14.59
N LEU A 570 22.96 19.13 13.34
CA LEU A 570 23.57 18.61 12.13
C LEU A 570 24.50 19.67 11.52
N LYS A 571 25.70 19.30 11.09
CA LYS A 571 26.64 20.24 10.45
C LYS A 571 27.35 19.57 9.26
N PRO A 572 27.33 20.15 8.04
CA PRO A 572 28.21 19.69 6.99
C PRO A 572 29.67 20.03 7.35
N VAL A 573 30.58 19.06 7.20
CA VAL A 573 32.01 19.24 7.53
C VAL A 573 32.65 20.21 6.55
N GLN A 574 32.34 20.06 5.26
CA GLN A 574 32.71 20.98 4.20
C GLN A 574 31.61 22.04 3.96
N LYS A 575 32.01 23.28 3.65
CA LYS A 575 31.07 24.36 3.30
C LYS A 575 30.51 24.22 1.88
N ASN A 576 31.35 23.73 0.97
CA ASN A 576 31.01 23.57 -0.43
C ASN A 576 31.27 22.12 -0.86
N ALA A 577 30.50 21.63 -1.82
CA ALA A 577 30.76 20.38 -2.54
C ALA A 577 31.04 20.70 -4.02
N LEU A 578 31.92 19.92 -4.63
CA LEU A 578 32.28 20.05 -6.04
C LEU A 578 32.06 18.72 -6.74
N ILE A 579 31.36 18.74 -7.86
CA ILE A 579 31.15 17.59 -8.73
C ILE A 579 31.69 17.94 -10.11
N ARG A 580 32.55 17.06 -10.65
CA ARG A 580 33.11 17.16 -11.99
C ARG A 580 32.95 15.82 -12.70
N GLY A 581 32.54 15.84 -13.95
CA GLY A 581 32.32 14.60 -14.69
C GLY A 581 31.15 13.80 -14.14
N ASP A 582 31.28 12.48 -14.24
CA ASP A 582 30.43 11.48 -13.58
C ASP A 582 30.97 11.02 -12.21
N ALA A 583 32.01 11.68 -11.70
CA ALA A 583 32.58 11.35 -10.39
C ALA A 583 31.60 11.65 -9.24
N SER A 584 31.60 10.77 -8.25
CA SER A 584 30.86 10.99 -7.00
C SER A 584 31.59 12.00 -6.10
N ALA A 585 30.86 12.96 -5.54
CA ALA A 585 31.35 13.78 -4.43
C ALA A 585 31.07 13.07 -3.09
N VAL A 586 32.07 13.05 -2.22
CA VAL A 586 31.92 12.62 -0.83
C VAL A 586 31.57 13.86 0.01
N ILE A 587 30.38 13.86 0.62
CA ILE A 587 29.89 14.93 1.49
C ILE A 587 29.78 14.37 2.90
N LYS A 588 30.64 14.83 3.81
CA LYS A 588 30.62 14.40 5.22
C LYS A 588 29.73 15.32 6.05
N VAL A 589 28.93 14.74 6.94
CA VAL A 589 28.11 15.47 7.92
C VAL A 589 28.47 15.01 9.34
N GLN A 590 28.43 15.94 10.28
CA GLN A 590 28.77 15.70 11.68
C GLN A 590 27.52 15.90 12.56
N TYR A 591 27.28 14.95 13.47
CA TYR A 591 26.21 15.04 14.47
C TYR A 591 26.76 15.58 15.78
N LYS A 592 26.13 16.63 16.30
CA LYS A 592 26.42 17.16 17.64
C LYS A 592 25.59 16.38 18.67
N LEU A 593 26.07 15.21 19.06
CA LEU A 593 25.34 14.27 19.94
C LEU A 593 24.85 14.91 21.25
N GLY A 594 25.59 15.85 21.83
CA GLY A 594 25.13 16.60 23.02
C GLY A 594 23.87 17.47 22.82
N ARG A 595 23.38 17.64 21.58
CA ARG A 595 22.10 18.31 21.27
C ARG A 595 20.96 17.31 20.98
N LEU A 596 21.23 16.02 21.06
CA LEU A 596 20.30 14.89 20.86
C LEU A 596 20.05 14.21 22.22
N SER A 597 19.63 14.98 23.21
CA SER A 597 19.50 14.51 24.61
C SER A 597 18.07 14.26 25.05
N THR A 598 17.07 14.76 24.33
CA THR A 598 15.67 14.57 24.67
C THR A 598 15.13 13.37 23.89
N PRO A 599 14.47 12.39 24.53
CA PRO A 599 13.83 11.31 23.80
C PRO A 599 12.86 11.82 22.73
N GLY A 600 12.91 11.22 21.55
CA GLY A 600 12.13 11.62 20.39
C GLY A 600 12.85 11.31 19.08
N ILE A 601 12.28 11.82 17.98
CA ILE A 601 12.85 11.72 16.65
C ILE A 601 13.39 13.07 16.19
N TYR A 602 14.62 13.07 15.69
CA TYR A 602 15.30 14.24 15.16
C TYR A 602 15.50 14.07 13.66
N THR A 603 14.89 14.95 12.87
CA THR A 603 15.04 14.98 11.41
C THR A 603 15.69 16.28 10.98
N ALA A 604 16.62 16.20 10.04
CA ALA A 604 17.27 17.36 9.45
C ALA A 604 17.87 17.03 8.08
N LYS A 605 18.03 18.07 7.27
CA LYS A 605 18.66 18.02 5.96
C LYS A 605 19.93 18.86 5.90
N VAL A 606 20.90 18.39 5.12
CA VAL A 606 21.88 19.28 4.47
C VAL A 606 21.36 19.58 3.06
N VAL A 607 21.06 20.85 2.81
CA VAL A 607 20.56 21.35 1.54
C VAL A 607 21.75 21.82 0.70
N ALA A 608 21.81 21.38 -0.56
CA ALA A 608 22.80 21.79 -1.53
C ALA A 608 22.17 22.71 -2.58
N THR A 609 22.67 23.95 -2.65
CA THR A 609 22.26 24.93 -3.66
C THR A 609 23.43 25.20 -4.60
N ALA A 610 23.21 25.19 -5.92
CA ALA A 610 24.27 25.54 -6.85
C ALA A 610 24.78 26.97 -6.57
N ALA A 611 26.10 27.12 -6.47
CA ALA A 611 26.72 28.41 -6.23
C ALA A 611 26.37 29.40 -7.35
N ALA A 612 26.01 30.63 -6.98
CA ALA A 612 25.60 31.65 -7.95
C ALA A 612 26.72 31.91 -8.98
N ARG A 613 26.40 31.81 -10.28
CA ARG A 613 27.28 32.34 -11.34
C ARG A 613 27.32 33.87 -11.23
N LYS A 614 28.51 34.48 -11.26
CA LYS A 614 28.65 35.94 -11.32
C LYS A 614 27.76 36.50 -12.46
N GLY A 615 26.76 37.32 -12.12
CA GLY A 615 25.85 37.96 -13.08
C GLY A 615 24.47 37.33 -13.25
N VAL A 616 24.17 36.17 -12.62
CA VAL A 616 22.85 35.54 -12.69
C VAL A 616 22.19 35.57 -11.30
N SER A 617 21.25 36.49 -11.09
CA SER A 617 20.39 36.49 -9.89
C SER A 617 19.23 35.53 -10.13
N SER A 618 19.25 34.34 -9.54
CA SER A 618 18.00 33.56 -9.37
C SER A 618 17.29 34.07 -8.13
N LYS A 619 16.06 34.56 -8.28
CA LYS A 619 15.20 34.96 -7.15
C LYS A 619 14.60 33.76 -6.40
N VAL A 620 14.75 32.55 -6.94
CA VAL A 620 14.27 31.30 -6.35
C VAL A 620 15.48 30.51 -5.85
N PRO A 621 15.55 30.18 -4.54
CA PRO A 621 16.51 29.20 -4.04
C PRO A 621 16.17 27.84 -4.64
N GLU A 622 17.09 27.29 -5.42
CA GLU A 622 16.94 26.00 -6.10
C GLU A 622 17.79 24.96 -5.35
N PRO A 623 17.24 24.26 -4.33
CA PRO A 623 17.92 23.10 -3.78
C PRO A 623 18.02 22.06 -4.88
N GLU A 624 19.23 21.67 -5.26
CA GLU A 624 19.43 20.67 -6.32
C GLU A 624 19.41 19.25 -5.77
N PHE A 625 19.86 19.09 -4.52
CA PHE A 625 19.69 17.86 -3.75
C PHE A 625 19.69 18.15 -2.25
N GLU A 626 19.18 17.19 -1.50
CA GLU A 626 19.07 17.26 -0.04
C GLU A 626 19.56 15.94 0.56
N LEU A 627 20.34 16.03 1.64
CA LEU A 627 20.84 14.87 2.38
C LEU A 627 20.04 14.73 3.68
N LEU A 628 19.03 13.85 3.68
CA LEU A 628 18.18 13.60 4.84
C LEU A 628 18.92 12.78 5.91
N ASN A 629 18.80 13.22 7.16
CA ASN A 629 19.36 12.58 8.33
C ASN A 629 18.28 12.46 9.41
N THR A 630 18.12 11.25 9.94
CA THR A 630 17.15 10.91 10.99
C THR A 630 17.85 10.17 12.11
N VAL A 631 17.68 10.66 13.34
CA VAL A 631 18.19 10.03 14.55
C VAL A 631 17.05 9.87 15.55
N VAL A 632 16.84 8.63 16.01
CA VAL A 632 15.91 8.31 17.10
C VAL A 632 16.69 8.28 18.41
N VAL A 633 16.20 9.02 19.41
CA VAL A 633 16.69 8.98 20.79
C VAL A 633 15.58 8.36 21.64
N PRO A 634 15.75 7.15 22.18
CA PRO A 634 14.70 6.48 22.94
C PRO A 634 14.69 6.91 24.42
N TYR A 635 13.55 6.67 25.09
CA TYR A 635 13.51 6.46 26.52
C TYR A 635 14.21 5.14 26.85
N VAL A 636 15.05 5.15 27.88
CA VAL A 636 15.89 4.00 28.25
C VAL A 636 15.45 3.49 29.61
N PHE A 637 15.22 2.18 29.70
CA PHE A 637 15.10 1.48 30.98
C PHE A 637 16.51 1.33 31.58
N ASP A 638 16.69 1.61 32.86
CA ASP A 638 17.93 1.31 33.57
C ASP A 638 17.75 0.07 34.45
N ASN A 639 18.86 -0.43 35.05
CA ASN A 639 18.83 -1.65 35.85
C ASN A 639 17.85 -1.57 37.03
N HIS A 640 17.59 -0.37 37.55
CA HIS A 640 16.72 -0.13 38.70
C HIS A 640 15.33 0.39 38.31
N ARG A 641 15.07 0.56 37.01
CA ARG A 641 13.87 1.22 36.49
C ARG A 641 13.19 0.34 35.46
N SER A 642 12.30 -0.52 35.97
CA SER A 642 11.40 -1.34 35.16
C SER A 642 10.17 -0.58 34.67
N GLU A 643 9.91 0.63 35.20
CA GLU A 643 8.75 1.46 34.86
C GLU A 643 9.19 2.84 34.31
N LEU A 644 8.61 3.22 33.17
CA LEU A 644 8.75 4.55 32.58
C LEU A 644 7.37 5.21 32.47
N VAL A 645 7.22 6.40 33.06
CA VAL A 645 5.99 7.19 33.01
C VAL A 645 6.25 8.51 32.29
N ILE A 646 5.45 8.81 31.29
CA ILE A 646 5.47 10.05 30.51
C ILE A 646 4.13 10.77 30.76
N PRO A 647 4.06 11.61 31.81
CA PRO A 647 2.80 12.19 32.25
C PRO A 647 2.35 13.38 31.39
N ASN A 648 1.09 13.79 31.55
CA ASN A 648 0.56 15.09 31.11
C ASN A 648 0.69 15.37 29.61
N GLN A 649 0.54 14.34 28.78
CA GLN A 649 0.55 14.46 27.33
C GLN A 649 -0.78 15.03 26.83
N LYS A 650 -0.72 15.81 25.74
CA LYS A 650 -1.87 16.48 25.14
C LYS A 650 -1.87 16.33 23.63
N LEU A 651 -3.01 15.98 23.05
CA LEU A 651 -3.21 15.87 21.60
C LEU A 651 -4.51 16.56 21.18
N ASN A 652 -4.44 17.37 20.13
CA ASN A 652 -5.63 17.88 19.47
C ASN A 652 -6.29 16.77 18.64
N ALA A 653 -7.57 16.95 18.28
CA ALA A 653 -8.30 16.01 17.44
C ALA A 653 -7.52 15.70 16.14
N GLY A 654 -7.34 14.41 15.85
CA GLY A 654 -6.61 13.92 14.68
C GLY A 654 -5.08 14.03 14.75
N GLU A 655 -4.52 14.63 15.80
CA GLU A 655 -3.07 14.73 16.01
C GLU A 655 -2.48 13.36 16.44
N ILE A 656 -1.24 13.12 16.03
CA ILE A 656 -0.47 11.93 16.43
C ILE A 656 0.80 12.37 17.17
N ARG A 657 1.31 11.53 18.07
CA ARG A 657 2.64 11.71 18.68
C ARG A 657 3.34 10.38 18.88
N ARG A 658 4.67 10.40 18.76
CA ARG A 658 5.53 9.22 18.76
C ARG A 658 6.41 9.20 20.00
N TYR A 659 6.56 8.02 20.58
CA TYR A 659 7.42 7.76 21.72
C TYR A 659 8.28 6.54 21.41
N PHE A 660 9.57 6.61 21.71
CA PHE A 660 10.52 5.55 21.36
C PHE A 660 11.09 4.94 22.64
N PHE A 661 11.05 3.62 22.79
CA PHE A 661 11.48 2.92 24.00
C PHE A 661 12.55 1.89 23.65
N ALA A 662 13.71 1.96 24.31
CA ALA A 662 14.79 1.00 24.14
C ALA A 662 14.52 -0.24 25.01
N VAL A 663 13.88 -1.24 24.42
CA VAL A 663 13.62 -2.53 25.07
C VAL A 663 14.91 -3.36 24.99
N PRO A 664 15.49 -3.76 26.14
CA PRO A 664 16.73 -4.54 26.13
C PRO A 664 16.49 -5.98 25.63
N GLU A 665 17.53 -6.61 25.07
CA GLU A 665 17.47 -8.02 24.65
C GLU A 665 17.08 -8.96 25.79
N GLU A 666 17.33 -8.50 27.03
CA GLU A 666 16.84 -8.84 28.37
C GLU A 666 15.38 -9.11 28.67
N ALA A 667 14.53 -8.43 27.92
CA ALA A 667 13.13 -8.35 28.25
C ALA A 667 12.42 -9.67 27.94
N SER A 668 11.45 -10.03 28.76
CA SER A 668 10.53 -11.16 28.53
C SER A 668 9.14 -10.69 28.14
N SER A 669 8.72 -9.53 28.67
CA SER A 669 7.55 -8.82 28.22
C SER A 669 7.71 -7.32 28.42
N VAL A 670 6.97 -6.54 27.64
CA VAL A 670 6.76 -5.10 27.87
C VAL A 670 5.27 -4.81 27.79
N VAL A 671 4.77 -3.99 28.72
CA VAL A 671 3.38 -3.52 28.73
C VAL A 671 3.40 -2.03 28.45
N PHE A 672 2.71 -1.61 27.40
CA PHE A 672 2.45 -0.20 27.16
C PHE A 672 1.04 0.12 27.62
N ARG A 673 0.88 1.18 28.41
CA ARG A 673 -0.39 1.60 28.99
C ARG A 673 -0.64 3.08 28.71
N ILE A 674 -1.84 3.40 28.24
CA ILE A 674 -2.33 4.78 28.18
C ILE A 674 -3.28 4.96 29.35
N ALA A 675 -2.95 5.88 30.25
CA ALA A 675 -3.75 6.22 31.42
C ALA A 675 -4.34 7.62 31.30
N GLN A 676 -5.48 7.85 31.95
CA GLN A 676 -6.18 9.13 31.90
C GLN A 676 -6.37 9.73 33.30
N GLU A 677 -6.25 11.06 33.40
CA GLU A 677 -6.74 11.79 34.56
C GLU A 677 -8.29 11.80 34.58
N LYS A 678 -8.89 11.57 35.75
CA LYS A 678 -10.34 11.50 35.93
C LYS A 678 -11.05 12.75 35.39
N ASN A 679 -12.23 12.56 34.77
CA ASN A 679 -13.16 13.60 34.31
C ASN A 679 -12.71 14.46 33.12
N LEU A 680 -11.73 14.00 32.33
CA LEU A 680 -11.39 14.64 31.06
C LEU A 680 -12.03 13.87 29.87
N PRO A 681 -12.27 14.51 28.73
CA PRO A 681 -12.53 13.80 27.48
C PRO A 681 -11.21 13.19 26.97
N ASN A 682 -11.20 11.89 26.67
CA ASN A 682 -10.03 11.24 26.10
C ASN A 682 -10.45 10.08 25.19
N ASP A 683 -10.27 10.27 23.89
CA ASP A 683 -10.38 9.21 22.90
C ASP A 683 -9.06 9.15 22.14
N VAL A 684 -8.08 8.46 22.73
CA VAL A 684 -6.78 8.21 22.11
C VAL A 684 -6.54 6.71 21.97
N THR A 685 -5.90 6.32 20.88
CA THR A 685 -5.44 4.95 20.62
C THR A 685 -3.92 4.93 20.48
N GLY A 686 -3.30 3.78 20.74
CA GLY A 686 -1.87 3.57 20.54
C GLY A 686 -1.60 2.47 19.51
N ALA A 687 -0.63 2.68 18.63
CA ALA A 687 -0.05 1.63 17.79
C ALA A 687 1.38 1.34 18.27
N ILE A 688 1.71 0.07 18.43
CA ILE A 688 3.05 -0.37 18.87
C ILE A 688 3.78 -0.96 17.67
N ILE A 689 4.93 -0.37 17.38
CA ILE A 689 5.76 -0.67 16.22
C ILE A 689 7.09 -1.25 16.73
N ASN A 690 7.44 -2.44 16.26
CA ASN A 690 8.66 -3.14 16.65
C ASN A 690 9.93 -2.48 16.09
N PRO A 691 11.13 -2.89 16.52
CA PRO A 691 12.41 -2.35 16.04
C PRO A 691 12.63 -2.44 14.52
N LYS A 692 11.90 -3.32 13.84
CA LYS A 692 11.90 -3.47 12.37
C LYS A 692 10.90 -2.55 11.65
N GLY A 693 10.20 -1.67 12.36
CA GLY A 693 9.22 -0.75 11.76
C GLY A 693 7.83 -1.34 11.54
N LYS A 694 7.55 -2.54 12.05
CA LYS A 694 6.27 -3.24 11.83
C LYS A 694 5.33 -3.09 13.02
N ALA A 695 4.04 -2.88 12.74
CA ALA A 695 3.02 -2.90 13.78
C ALA A 695 2.89 -4.31 14.38
N VAL A 696 3.00 -4.41 15.71
CA VAL A 696 2.93 -5.68 16.46
C VAL A 696 1.90 -5.67 17.58
N GLY A 697 1.32 -4.52 17.89
CA GLY A 697 0.30 -4.39 18.93
C GLY A 697 -0.44 -3.08 18.81
N ALA A 698 -1.59 -2.99 19.49
CA ALA A 698 -2.38 -1.76 19.55
C ALA A 698 -3.05 -1.61 20.90
N ILE A 699 -2.89 -0.42 21.48
CA ILE A 699 -3.54 0.01 22.71
C ILE A 699 -4.92 0.57 22.31
N PRO A 700 -6.02 -0.07 22.72
CA PRO A 700 -7.36 0.40 22.35
C PRO A 700 -7.68 1.75 23.01
N ALA A 701 -8.73 2.39 22.51
CA ALA A 701 -9.27 3.60 23.14
C ALA A 701 -9.78 3.29 24.55
N ILE A 702 -9.65 4.27 25.44
CA ILE A 702 -10.18 4.19 26.80
C ILE A 702 -11.69 4.39 26.72
N GLY A 703 -12.47 3.42 27.20
CA GLY A 703 -13.93 3.58 27.29
C GLY A 703 -14.36 4.43 28.49
N ASP A 704 -15.60 4.93 28.47
CA ASP A 704 -16.17 5.84 29.49
C ASP A 704 -16.05 5.39 30.96
N ARG A 705 -15.87 4.08 31.20
CA ARG A 705 -15.79 3.48 32.54
C ARG A 705 -14.37 3.09 32.95
N GLU A 706 -13.41 3.14 32.04
CA GLU A 706 -12.04 2.70 32.25
C GLU A 706 -11.14 3.88 32.58
N ARG A 707 -10.09 3.66 33.39
CA ARG A 707 -9.09 4.69 33.70
C ARG A 707 -7.83 4.58 32.84
N PHE A 708 -7.65 3.43 32.20
CA PHE A 708 -6.51 3.14 31.35
C PHE A 708 -6.84 1.99 30.40
N SER A 709 -6.07 1.92 29.32
CA SER A 709 -6.00 0.80 28.39
C SER A 709 -4.56 0.36 28.25
N GLN A 710 -4.31 -0.92 27.96
CA GLN A 710 -2.94 -1.43 27.81
C GLN A 710 -2.85 -2.50 26.73
N GLU A 711 -1.64 -2.72 26.25
CA GLU A 711 -1.26 -3.84 25.40
C GLU A 711 0.07 -4.42 25.90
N SER A 712 0.13 -5.75 25.98
CA SER A 712 1.31 -6.48 26.46
C SER A 712 1.95 -7.27 25.32
N LEU A 713 3.23 -7.02 25.07
CA LEU A 713 4.03 -7.78 24.13
C LEU A 713 4.87 -8.80 24.89
N THR A 714 4.68 -10.09 24.55
CA THR A 714 5.42 -11.21 25.17
C THR A 714 5.93 -12.19 24.12
N ARG A 715 5.04 -12.69 23.24
CA ARG A 715 5.38 -13.76 22.28
C ARG A 715 6.25 -13.28 21.11
N ASP A 716 6.11 -12.01 20.74
CA ASP A 716 6.76 -11.39 19.58
C ASP A 716 7.70 -10.25 20.00
N LEU A 717 8.22 -10.33 21.23
CA LEU A 717 9.17 -9.35 21.76
C LEU A 717 10.59 -9.65 21.25
N GLU A 718 11.25 -8.64 20.70
CA GLU A 718 12.66 -8.67 20.34
C GLU A 718 13.39 -7.48 20.99
N GLY A 719 14.69 -7.59 21.22
CA GLY A 719 15.46 -6.45 21.71
C GLY A 719 15.54 -5.34 20.65
N GLY A 720 15.49 -4.07 21.08
CA GLY A 720 15.66 -2.92 20.22
C GLY A 720 14.74 -1.74 20.56
N ILE A 721 14.58 -0.81 19.61
CA ILE A 721 13.82 0.42 19.81
C ILE A 721 12.40 0.29 19.28
N TYR A 722 11.45 0.13 20.19
CA TYR A 722 10.01 0.15 19.93
C TYR A 722 9.53 1.58 19.78
N GLU A 723 8.55 1.76 18.91
CA GLU A 723 7.85 3.03 18.71
C GLU A 723 6.39 2.84 19.13
N VAL A 724 5.89 3.72 19.98
CA VAL A 724 4.48 3.82 20.34
C VAL A 724 3.95 5.10 19.72
N VAL A 725 3.01 4.97 18.78
CA VAL A 725 2.34 6.11 18.16
C VAL A 725 0.97 6.26 18.77
N VAL A 726 0.76 7.35 19.51
CA VAL A 726 -0.52 7.69 20.12
C VAL A 726 -1.26 8.67 19.20
N GLN A 727 -2.52 8.42 18.92
CA GLN A 727 -3.38 9.25 18.09
C GLN A 727 -4.64 9.66 18.85
N ALA A 728 -5.03 10.92 18.76
CA ALA A 728 -6.36 11.35 19.17
C ALA A 728 -7.39 11.15 18.06
N ASN A 729 -8.59 10.68 18.40
CA ASN A 729 -9.69 10.54 17.45
C ASN A 729 -9.95 11.90 16.76
N PRO A 730 -10.03 11.94 15.41
CA PRO A 730 -10.44 13.14 14.69
C PRO A 730 -11.77 13.72 15.16
N SER A 731 -12.67 12.90 15.70
CA SER A 731 -14.00 13.32 16.18
C SER A 731 -13.98 13.93 17.58
N SER A 732 -12.84 13.97 18.27
CA SER A 732 -12.75 14.50 19.63
C SER A 732 -13.12 15.99 19.69
N GLU A 733 -14.06 16.35 20.56
CA GLU A 733 -14.52 17.74 20.73
C GLU A 733 -13.58 18.60 21.58
N ALA A 734 -12.64 17.98 22.28
CA ALA A 734 -11.70 18.63 23.19
C ALA A 734 -10.29 18.01 23.10
N VAL A 735 -9.30 18.71 23.65
CA VAL A 735 -7.92 18.23 23.70
C VAL A 735 -7.81 17.01 24.61
N SER A 736 -7.43 15.87 24.03
CA SER A 736 -7.18 14.63 24.75
C SER A 736 -5.97 14.78 25.66
N THR A 737 -6.09 14.41 26.93
CA THR A 737 -5.00 14.43 27.92
C THR A 737 -4.76 13.03 28.48
N PHE A 738 -3.51 12.56 28.47
CA PHE A 738 -3.14 11.21 28.89
C PHE A 738 -1.72 11.14 29.48
N SER A 739 -1.44 10.05 30.17
CA SER A 739 -0.08 9.60 30.51
C SER A 739 0.23 8.34 29.71
N LEU A 740 1.45 8.21 29.21
CA LEU A 740 1.94 6.98 28.59
C LEU A 740 2.91 6.31 29.54
N GLU A 741 2.66 5.04 29.82
CA GLU A 741 3.43 4.21 30.75
C GLU A 741 4.00 3.00 30.00
N ALA A 742 5.19 2.56 30.38
CA ALA A 742 5.83 1.35 29.88
C ALA A 742 6.44 0.54 31.02
N ASP A 743 5.96 -0.68 31.22
CA ASP A 743 6.43 -1.61 32.26
C ASP A 743 7.20 -2.77 31.62
N LEU A 744 8.42 -3.03 32.09
CA LEU A 744 9.34 -4.02 31.55
C LEU A 744 9.55 -5.19 32.51
N TYR A 745 9.35 -6.42 32.03
CA TYR A 745 9.58 -7.63 32.81
C TYR A 745 10.74 -8.44 32.24
N ARG A 746 11.47 -9.15 33.10
CA ARG A 746 12.71 -9.89 32.74
C ARG A 746 12.69 -11.34 33.25
N VAL A 747 11.55 -12.04 33.12
CA VAL A 747 11.41 -13.44 33.50
C VAL A 747 11.75 -14.35 32.31
N ARG A 748 12.77 -15.19 32.42
CA ARG A 748 13.26 -16.00 31.29
C ARG A 748 13.26 -17.48 31.60
N PHE A 749 12.88 -18.26 30.60
CA PHE A 749 13.16 -19.69 30.54
C PHE A 749 14.48 -19.94 29.82
N PHE A 750 15.32 -20.84 30.35
CA PHE A 750 16.59 -21.23 29.75
C PHE A 750 16.96 -22.67 30.13
N GLN A 751 17.98 -23.23 29.46
CA GLN A 751 18.43 -24.63 29.64
C GLN A 751 17.30 -25.67 29.47
N THR A 752 16.35 -25.41 28.58
CA THR A 752 15.21 -26.30 28.32
C THR A 752 15.69 -27.58 27.63
N SER A 753 15.55 -28.71 28.32
CA SER A 753 15.92 -30.04 27.85
C SER A 753 14.68 -30.91 27.77
N ILE A 754 14.50 -31.58 26.63
CA ILE A 754 13.34 -32.42 26.35
C ILE A 754 13.82 -33.87 26.31
N PHE A 755 13.28 -34.67 27.22
CA PHE A 755 13.48 -36.10 27.30
C PHE A 755 12.20 -36.81 26.87
N GLU A 756 12.29 -38.11 26.60
CA GLU A 756 11.16 -38.93 26.14
C GLU A 756 9.91 -38.81 27.05
N LYS A 757 10.10 -38.58 28.35
CA LYS A 757 9.00 -38.53 29.35
C LYS A 757 8.92 -37.23 30.16
N ALA A 758 9.83 -36.30 29.96
CA ALA A 758 9.88 -35.10 30.80
C ALA A 758 10.51 -33.90 30.07
N ILE A 759 10.08 -32.71 30.45
CA ILE A 759 10.68 -31.44 30.07
C ILE A 759 11.30 -30.84 31.32
N ARG A 760 12.60 -30.54 31.27
CA ARG A 760 13.28 -29.80 32.32
C ARG A 760 13.61 -28.41 31.82
N ALA A 761 13.26 -27.39 32.58
CA ALA A 761 13.55 -26.00 32.26
C ALA A 761 13.99 -25.26 33.51
N LYS A 762 14.84 -24.25 33.34
CA LYS A 762 15.12 -23.27 34.40
C LYS A 762 14.35 -22.00 34.11
N VAL A 763 13.75 -21.42 35.14
CA VAL A 763 13.16 -20.09 35.09
C VAL A 763 13.91 -19.18 36.05
N MET A 764 14.14 -17.94 35.64
CA MET A 764 14.78 -16.93 36.48
C MET A 764 14.19 -15.57 36.19
N ASN A 765 14.03 -14.78 37.24
CA ASN A 765 13.78 -13.36 37.14
C ASN A 765 15.13 -12.63 37.15
N SER A 766 15.44 -11.94 36.04
CA SER A 766 16.65 -11.12 35.91
C SER A 766 16.39 -9.63 36.22
N GLY A 767 15.21 -9.29 36.76
CA GLY A 767 14.91 -7.97 37.31
C GLY A 767 15.31 -7.84 38.78
N ASP A 768 15.24 -6.61 39.30
CA ASP A 768 15.65 -6.27 40.67
C ASP A 768 14.54 -6.49 41.72
N GLU A 769 13.30 -6.71 41.29
CA GLU A 769 12.14 -6.89 42.17
C GLU A 769 11.71 -8.36 42.26
N LEU A 770 11.08 -8.75 43.36
CA LEU A 770 10.50 -10.10 43.50
C LEU A 770 9.35 -10.28 42.52
N GLU A 771 9.37 -11.39 41.77
CA GLU A 771 8.31 -11.76 40.83
C GLU A 771 7.54 -12.97 41.36
N GLN A 772 6.22 -12.86 41.45
CA GLN A 772 5.36 -13.93 41.93
C GLN A 772 4.36 -14.35 40.84
N GLY A 773 4.22 -15.66 40.67
CA GLY A 773 3.36 -16.20 39.63
C GLY A 773 3.36 -17.71 39.58
N SER A 774 2.95 -18.25 38.44
CA SER A 774 2.91 -19.68 38.18
C SER A 774 3.54 -20.01 36.84
N VAL A 775 4.14 -21.19 36.75
CA VAL A 775 4.63 -21.72 35.47
C VAL A 775 3.73 -22.86 35.04
N SER A 776 3.36 -22.85 33.76
CA SER A 776 2.68 -23.98 33.13
C SER A 776 3.39 -24.42 31.86
N ALA A 777 3.33 -25.71 31.59
CA ALA A 777 3.78 -26.30 30.35
C ALA A 777 2.61 -27.00 29.66
N ARG A 778 2.46 -26.84 28.35
CA ARG A 778 1.41 -27.52 27.59
C ARG A 778 1.86 -27.90 26.19
N ILE A 779 1.29 -28.97 25.67
CA ILE A 779 1.38 -29.35 24.26
C ILE A 779 0.06 -28.97 23.62
N SER A 780 0.10 -28.14 22.58
CA SER A 780 -1.10 -27.51 22.01
C SER A 780 -1.17 -27.54 20.50
N ALA A 781 -0.15 -28.07 19.83
CA ALA A 781 -0.12 -28.15 18.38
C ALA A 781 0.83 -29.24 17.89
N TYR A 782 0.76 -29.55 16.60
CA TYR A 782 1.83 -30.23 15.89
C TYR A 782 2.21 -29.40 14.65
N THR A 783 3.49 -29.40 14.29
CA THR A 783 4.05 -28.53 13.24
C THR A 783 4.96 -29.26 12.27
N LYS A 784 5.04 -28.75 11.04
CA LYS A 784 5.94 -29.19 9.99
C LYS A 784 6.51 -27.97 9.27
N GLN A 785 7.81 -27.99 9.00
CA GLN A 785 8.49 -26.94 8.23
C GLN A 785 9.00 -27.51 6.90
N THR A 786 8.83 -26.74 5.82
CA THR A 786 9.38 -27.01 4.49
C THR A 786 10.08 -25.78 3.94
N LEU A 787 10.98 -25.99 2.98
CA LEU A 787 11.58 -24.91 2.20
C LEU A 787 11.25 -25.18 0.73
N ASP A 788 10.33 -24.40 0.19
CA ASP A 788 9.76 -24.61 -1.13
C ASP A 788 10.21 -23.50 -2.10
N THR A 789 10.27 -23.82 -3.40
CA THR A 789 10.61 -22.85 -4.45
C THR A 789 9.36 -22.44 -5.20
N ILE A 790 9.12 -21.13 -5.29
CA ILE A 790 7.99 -20.54 -6.02
C ILE A 790 8.54 -19.82 -7.24
N ARG A 791 7.92 -20.06 -8.41
CA ARG A 791 8.37 -19.52 -9.70
C ARG A 791 7.31 -18.61 -10.30
N ALA A 792 7.78 -17.57 -11.00
CA ALA A 792 6.94 -16.72 -11.82
C ALA A 792 6.07 -17.54 -12.80
N GLY A 793 4.84 -17.07 -13.02
CA GLY A 793 3.85 -17.72 -13.88
C GLY A 793 3.23 -19.00 -13.31
N THR A 794 3.48 -19.35 -12.05
CA THR A 794 2.87 -20.52 -11.38
C THR A 794 2.19 -20.14 -10.08
N VAL A 795 1.08 -20.80 -9.77
CA VAL A 795 0.47 -20.76 -8.44
C VAL A 795 1.10 -21.86 -7.59
N TYR A 796 1.73 -21.51 -6.47
CA TYR A 796 2.14 -22.52 -5.50
C TYR A 796 0.86 -23.08 -4.86
N ARG A 797 0.68 -24.40 -4.86
CA ARG A 797 -0.49 -25.04 -4.26
C ARG A 797 -0.09 -26.30 -3.49
N ARG A 798 -0.56 -26.42 -2.25
CA ARG A 798 -0.33 -27.58 -1.37
C ARG A 798 -1.62 -28.07 -0.75
N ALA A 799 -1.88 -29.37 -0.85
CA ALA A 799 -3.01 -30.01 -0.15
C ALA A 799 -2.71 -30.16 1.34
N ILE A 800 -3.66 -29.77 2.20
CA ILE A 800 -3.58 -29.88 3.66
C ILE A 800 -4.82 -30.61 4.17
N THR A 801 -4.62 -31.55 5.08
CA THR A 801 -5.70 -32.35 5.67
C THR A 801 -6.03 -31.79 7.05
N LEU A 802 -7.25 -31.28 7.22
CA LEU A 802 -7.78 -30.86 8.52
C LEU A 802 -8.46 -32.05 9.20
N ASN A 803 -8.02 -32.39 10.41
CA ASN A 803 -8.63 -33.44 11.21
C ASN A 803 -9.71 -32.86 12.13
N PRO A 804 -10.74 -33.63 12.53
CA PRO A 804 -11.79 -33.15 13.44
C PRO A 804 -11.29 -32.60 14.78
N ASN A 805 -10.14 -33.09 15.26
CA ASN A 805 -9.52 -32.65 16.52
C ASN A 805 -8.70 -31.35 16.37
N ASP A 806 -8.45 -30.90 15.13
CA ASP A 806 -7.77 -29.65 14.87
C ASP A 806 -8.75 -28.51 15.16
N ARG A 807 -8.36 -27.55 15.99
CA ARG A 807 -9.13 -26.34 16.28
C ARG A 807 -8.88 -25.26 15.22
N SER A 808 -7.65 -25.18 14.73
CA SER A 808 -7.27 -24.23 13.68
C SER A 808 -5.95 -24.61 13.04
N LEU A 809 -5.78 -24.19 11.79
CA LEU A 809 -4.55 -24.25 11.02
C LEU A 809 -3.90 -22.86 10.98
N PHE A 810 -2.60 -22.81 11.24
CA PHE A 810 -1.75 -21.66 10.99
C PHE A 810 -0.70 -22.04 9.95
N ILE A 811 -0.51 -21.21 8.94
CA ILE A 811 0.56 -21.36 7.97
C ILE A 811 1.37 -20.09 7.97
N ARG A 812 2.62 -20.17 8.42
CA ARG A 812 3.57 -19.07 8.34
C ARG A 812 4.42 -19.23 7.11
N VAL A 813 4.50 -18.18 6.30
CA VAL A 813 5.40 -18.08 5.15
C VAL A 813 6.51 -17.10 5.50
N GLY A 814 7.74 -17.41 5.14
CA GLY A 814 8.89 -16.53 5.27
C GLY A 814 9.79 -16.61 4.05
N VAL A 815 10.22 -15.46 3.54
CA VAL A 815 11.20 -15.30 2.46
C VAL A 815 12.35 -14.40 2.94
N SER A 816 13.47 -14.38 2.21
CA SER A 816 14.51 -13.37 2.49
C SER A 816 14.04 -11.98 2.04
N LYS A 817 14.65 -10.92 2.57
CA LYS A 817 14.33 -9.54 2.15
C LYS A 817 14.62 -9.32 0.67
N GLU A 818 15.71 -9.90 0.17
CA GLU A 818 16.11 -9.83 -1.25
C GLU A 818 15.11 -10.55 -2.15
N ASP A 819 14.59 -11.71 -1.71
CA ASP A 819 13.56 -12.45 -2.43
C ASP A 819 12.21 -11.72 -2.39
N TYR A 820 11.87 -11.10 -1.26
CA TYR A 820 10.70 -10.24 -1.16
C TYR A 820 10.80 -9.07 -2.16
N ASN A 821 11.94 -8.40 -2.28
CA ASN A 821 12.13 -7.27 -3.19
C ASN A 821 11.99 -7.55 -4.71
N LYS A 822 11.79 -8.80 -5.12
CA LYS A 822 11.49 -9.19 -6.51
C LYS A 822 10.01 -9.06 -6.87
N ASN A 823 9.14 -9.00 -5.86
CA ASN A 823 7.70 -8.99 -6.04
C ASN A 823 7.14 -7.57 -6.22
N THR A 824 5.97 -7.51 -6.84
CA THR A 824 5.07 -6.34 -6.87
C THR A 824 3.86 -6.54 -5.99
N ASP A 825 3.49 -7.80 -5.70
CA ASP A 825 2.46 -8.19 -4.74
C ASP A 825 2.56 -9.69 -4.41
N VAL A 826 2.09 -10.11 -3.24
CA VAL A 826 2.04 -11.53 -2.82
C VAL A 826 0.84 -11.78 -1.93
N GLY A 827 -0.02 -12.71 -2.34
CA GLY A 827 -1.17 -13.15 -1.55
C GLY A 827 -1.13 -14.62 -1.22
N MET A 828 -1.61 -14.95 -0.02
CA MET A 828 -1.81 -16.29 0.48
C MET A 828 -3.31 -16.57 0.55
N MET A 829 -3.72 -17.76 0.12
CA MET A 829 -5.11 -18.19 0.18
C MET A 829 -5.22 -19.61 0.72
N ILE A 830 -6.26 -19.90 1.49
CA ILE A 830 -6.70 -21.27 1.74
C ILE A 830 -8.06 -21.43 1.08
N VAL A 831 -8.18 -22.40 0.18
CA VAL A 831 -9.40 -22.72 -0.57
C VAL A 831 -9.90 -24.12 -0.25
N ASP A 832 -11.19 -24.35 -0.44
CA ASP A 832 -11.79 -25.69 -0.34
C ASP A 832 -11.50 -26.55 -1.60
N SER A 833 -12.09 -27.75 -1.66
CA SER A 833 -11.96 -28.65 -2.81
C SER A 833 -12.57 -28.13 -4.11
N ALA A 834 -13.50 -27.17 -4.04
CA ALA A 834 -14.08 -26.51 -5.20
C ALA A 834 -13.29 -25.26 -5.63
N GLY A 835 -12.24 -24.88 -4.91
CA GLY A 835 -11.46 -23.67 -5.17
C GLY A 835 -12.08 -22.39 -4.60
N LYS A 836 -13.12 -22.52 -3.76
CA LYS A 836 -13.73 -21.38 -3.07
C LYS A 836 -12.84 -20.94 -1.91
N LYS A 837 -12.56 -19.66 -1.84
CA LYS A 837 -11.78 -19.01 -0.78
C LYS A 837 -12.43 -19.22 0.58
N LEU A 838 -11.68 -19.80 1.51
CA LEU A 838 -12.02 -19.90 2.93
C LEU A 838 -11.41 -18.73 3.71
N VAL A 839 -10.15 -18.40 3.42
CA VAL A 839 -9.44 -17.26 4.00
C VAL A 839 -8.34 -16.80 3.03
N SER A 840 -8.02 -15.51 3.03
CA SER A 840 -6.87 -14.94 2.33
C SER A 840 -6.14 -13.95 3.23
N GLN A 841 -4.85 -13.76 2.97
CA GLN A 841 -3.98 -12.83 3.67
C GLN A 841 -2.85 -12.40 2.73
N ASN A 842 -2.55 -11.12 2.66
CA ASN A 842 -1.40 -10.64 1.90
C ASN A 842 -0.13 -10.78 2.74
N LEU A 843 0.98 -10.99 2.05
CA LEU A 843 2.31 -11.02 2.66
C LEU A 843 2.78 -9.56 2.81
N GLU A 844 2.34 -8.90 3.88
CA GLU A 844 2.65 -7.50 4.19
C GLU A 844 4.12 -7.26 4.61
N SER A 845 4.94 -8.31 4.56
CA SER A 845 6.30 -8.30 5.07
C SER A 845 7.03 -9.57 4.66
N ALA A 846 8.36 -9.64 4.80
CA ALA A 846 9.14 -10.84 4.46
C ALA A 846 8.67 -12.13 5.18
N SER A 847 7.83 -12.02 6.23
CA SER A 847 7.17 -13.18 6.81
C SER A 847 5.80 -12.84 7.38
N GLU A 848 4.77 -13.60 7.00
CA GLU A 848 3.41 -13.47 7.53
C GLU A 848 2.77 -14.82 7.84
N THR A 849 1.69 -14.79 8.62
CA THR A 849 0.93 -15.99 9.00
C THR A 849 -0.53 -15.87 8.60
N ILE A 850 -1.03 -16.86 7.86
CA ILE A 850 -2.47 -17.03 7.58
C ILE A 850 -3.06 -18.04 8.56
N ARG A 851 -4.29 -17.77 9.03
CA ARG A 851 -5.01 -18.64 9.97
C ARG A 851 -6.37 -19.04 9.43
N LEU A 852 -6.66 -20.34 9.49
CA LEU A 852 -7.98 -20.90 9.23
C LEU A 852 -8.52 -21.60 10.50
N PRO A 853 -9.57 -21.08 11.17
CA PRO A 853 -10.34 -21.86 12.12
C PRO A 853 -10.88 -23.12 11.42
N ASN A 854 -10.84 -24.29 12.06
CA ASN A 854 -11.34 -25.51 11.45
C ASN A 854 -12.87 -25.62 11.60
N PRO A 855 -13.66 -25.54 10.51
CA PRO A 855 -15.11 -25.68 10.59
C PRO A 855 -15.61 -27.12 10.46
N TYR A 856 -14.71 -28.09 10.20
CA TYR A 856 -15.10 -29.45 9.80
C TYR A 856 -15.18 -30.41 10.99
N ASP A 857 -16.28 -31.17 11.05
CA ASP A 857 -16.52 -32.24 12.02
C ASP A 857 -15.96 -33.61 11.56
N LYS A 858 -15.52 -33.69 10.31
CA LYS A 858 -14.91 -34.85 9.65
C LYS A 858 -13.61 -34.44 8.97
N PRO A 859 -12.70 -35.39 8.70
CA PRO A 859 -11.49 -35.10 7.93
C PRO A 859 -11.83 -34.42 6.60
N ALA A 860 -11.23 -33.27 6.35
CA ALA A 860 -11.47 -32.46 5.16
C ALA A 860 -10.16 -32.06 4.49
N GLN A 861 -10.18 -32.00 3.15
CA GLN A 861 -9.04 -31.53 2.36
C GLN A 861 -9.25 -30.06 2.01
N VAL A 862 -8.28 -29.23 2.37
CA VAL A 862 -8.17 -27.84 1.91
C VAL A 862 -6.87 -27.66 1.12
N PHE A 863 -6.76 -26.56 0.38
CA PHE A 863 -5.56 -26.24 -0.40
C PHE A 863 -5.01 -24.90 0.01
N PHE A 864 -3.74 -24.87 0.40
CA PHE A 864 -2.99 -23.64 0.61
C PHE A 864 -2.36 -23.20 -0.70
N GLU A 865 -2.60 -21.95 -1.08
CA GLU A 865 -2.09 -21.33 -2.30
C GLU A 865 -1.27 -20.08 -1.99
N ILE A 866 -0.21 -19.86 -2.77
CA ILE A 866 0.52 -18.60 -2.79
C ILE A 866 0.55 -18.06 -4.22
N HIS A 867 0.09 -16.83 -4.37
CA HIS A 867 -0.03 -16.10 -5.62
C HIS A 867 1.00 -14.96 -5.61
N TYR A 868 1.97 -15.02 -6.52
CA TYR A 868 3.02 -13.99 -6.65
C TYR A 868 2.80 -13.12 -7.88
N GLY A 869 2.75 -11.81 -7.66
CA GLY A 869 3.07 -10.81 -8.67
C GLY A 869 4.57 -10.57 -8.68
N PHE A 870 5.31 -11.13 -9.64
CA PHE A 870 6.73 -10.77 -9.82
C PHE A 870 6.90 -9.57 -10.73
N THR A 871 7.96 -8.79 -10.52
CA THR A 871 8.39 -7.75 -11.46
C THR A 871 8.75 -8.35 -12.84
N HIS A 872 9.32 -9.56 -12.85
CA HIS A 872 9.85 -10.23 -14.04
C HIS A 872 9.36 -11.68 -14.17
N GLU A 873 9.11 -12.10 -15.41
CA GLU A 873 8.58 -13.44 -15.77
C GLU A 873 9.54 -14.61 -15.45
N ALA A 874 10.83 -14.34 -15.29
CA ALA A 874 11.85 -15.36 -15.01
C ALA A 874 12.20 -15.49 -13.52
N SER A 875 11.51 -14.74 -12.65
CA SER A 875 11.84 -14.67 -11.22
C SER A 875 11.45 -15.94 -10.45
N LEU A 876 12.17 -16.19 -9.36
CA LEU A 876 11.86 -17.22 -8.38
C LEU A 876 12.28 -16.78 -6.98
N VAL A 877 11.66 -17.39 -5.97
CA VAL A 877 11.95 -17.19 -4.54
C VAL A 877 11.96 -18.51 -3.79
N ARG A 878 12.67 -18.55 -2.67
CA ARG A 878 12.61 -19.66 -1.70
C ARG A 878 11.80 -19.25 -0.49
N ALA A 879 10.71 -19.97 -0.24
CA ALA A 879 9.80 -19.73 0.87
C ALA A 879 9.94 -20.82 1.93
N ALA A 880 10.29 -20.42 3.16
CA ALA A 880 10.13 -21.25 4.34
C ALA A 880 8.66 -21.27 4.74
N ILE A 881 8.05 -22.46 4.80
CA ILE A 881 6.63 -22.62 5.11
C ILE A 881 6.51 -23.48 6.35
N GLU A 882 5.90 -22.93 7.40
CA GLU A 882 5.61 -23.62 8.65
C GLU A 882 4.11 -23.84 8.79
N GLU A 883 3.71 -25.11 8.75
CA GLU A 883 2.32 -25.58 8.90
C GLU A 883 2.10 -26.05 10.34
N THR A 884 1.24 -25.36 11.09
CA THR A 884 0.93 -25.66 12.48
C THR A 884 -0.56 -25.95 12.66
N HIS A 885 -0.90 -27.16 13.08
CA HIS A 885 -2.25 -27.54 13.46
C HIS A 885 -2.40 -27.41 14.97
N VAL A 886 -3.29 -26.51 15.40
CA VAL A 886 -3.59 -26.29 16.81
C VAL A 886 -4.66 -27.27 17.25
N ILE A 887 -4.43 -27.94 18.36
CA ILE A 887 -5.34 -28.93 18.95
C ILE A 887 -5.81 -28.47 20.33
N GLN A 888 -6.67 -29.28 20.97
CA GLN A 888 -6.94 -29.13 22.39
C GLN A 888 -5.62 -29.18 23.18
N PRO A 889 -5.28 -28.14 23.98
CA PRO A 889 -4.07 -28.17 24.77
C PRO A 889 -4.13 -29.25 25.85
N THR A 890 -3.04 -30.00 25.98
CA THR A 890 -2.77 -30.94 27.06
C THR A 890 -1.79 -30.29 28.03
N LEU A 891 -2.24 -30.00 29.25
CA LEU A 891 -1.39 -29.51 30.33
C LEU A 891 -0.45 -30.63 30.80
N LEU A 892 0.81 -30.28 31.04
CA LEU A 892 1.80 -31.21 31.59
C LEU A 892 1.79 -31.11 33.11
N GLU A 893 1.93 -32.25 33.78
CA GLU A 893 1.99 -32.29 35.24
C GLU A 893 3.36 -31.80 35.71
N GLN A 894 3.37 -30.77 36.57
CA GLN A 894 4.59 -30.25 37.17
C GLN A 894 4.97 -31.07 38.40
N SER A 895 6.25 -31.43 38.53
CA SER A 895 6.79 -31.97 39.77
C SER A 895 6.95 -30.83 40.80
N GLY A 896 6.20 -30.87 41.90
CA GLY A 896 6.26 -29.87 42.98
C GLY A 896 5.19 -28.78 42.92
N SER A 897 5.43 -27.65 43.62
CA SER A 897 4.49 -26.51 43.68
C SER A 897 4.45 -25.73 42.37
N GLY A 898 3.25 -25.41 41.88
CA GLY A 898 3.03 -24.60 40.68
C GLY A 898 3.21 -23.08 40.88
N ASN A 899 3.13 -22.60 42.13
CA ASN A 899 3.40 -21.19 42.47
C ASN A 899 4.89 -21.02 42.77
N LEU A 900 5.48 -19.96 42.21
CA LEU A 900 6.90 -19.64 42.33
C LEU A 900 7.09 -18.21 42.84
N ASP A 901 8.02 -18.07 43.78
CA ASP A 901 8.59 -16.79 44.20
C ASP A 901 9.96 -16.62 43.54
N LEU A 902 10.01 -15.94 42.40
CA LEU A 902 11.22 -15.74 41.62
C LEU A 902 12.04 -14.57 42.19
N VAL A 903 12.89 -14.90 43.17
CA VAL A 903 13.89 -13.99 43.73
C VAL A 903 14.87 -13.55 42.62
N PRO A 904 15.23 -12.25 42.55
CA PRO A 904 16.20 -11.71 41.59
C PRO A 904 17.46 -12.57 41.45
N PHE A 905 17.81 -12.90 40.20
CA PHE A 905 19.02 -13.63 39.81
C PHE A 905 19.18 -15.05 40.41
N VAL A 906 18.10 -15.60 40.99
CA VAL A 906 18.07 -16.99 41.48
C VAL A 906 17.25 -17.84 40.53
N ALA A 907 17.93 -18.79 39.86
CA ALA A 907 17.28 -19.72 38.98
C ALA A 907 16.53 -20.82 39.75
N GLN A 908 15.32 -21.15 39.32
CA GLN A 908 14.55 -22.29 39.82
C GLN A 908 14.42 -23.35 38.73
N GLU A 909 14.65 -24.60 39.12
CA GLU A 909 14.51 -25.77 38.24
C GLU A 909 13.07 -26.28 38.28
N LEU A 910 12.53 -26.55 37.09
CA LEU A 910 11.19 -27.06 36.89
C LEU A 910 11.25 -28.32 36.05
N GLU A 911 10.46 -29.32 36.43
CA GLU A 911 10.30 -30.56 35.68
C GLU A 911 8.81 -30.81 35.41
N PHE A 912 8.49 -31.05 34.15
CA PHE A 912 7.13 -31.33 33.68
C PHE A 912 7.08 -32.71 33.03
N MET A 913 6.14 -33.55 33.46
CA MET A 913 5.98 -34.89 32.91
C MET A 913 5.17 -34.85 31.61
N ILE A 914 5.70 -35.48 30.57
CA ILE A 914 5.02 -35.63 29.28
C ILE A 914 4.13 -36.88 29.39
N PRO A 915 2.79 -36.74 29.26
CA PRO A 915 1.90 -37.90 29.26
C PRO A 915 2.14 -38.73 27.99
N PRO A 916 1.71 -40.00 27.93
CA PRO A 916 1.73 -40.77 26.69
C PRO A 916 0.95 -40.03 25.58
N LEU A 917 1.67 -39.57 24.55
CA LEU A 917 1.08 -38.91 23.38
C LEU A 917 0.96 -39.90 22.22
N PRO A 918 -0.10 -39.80 21.40
CA PRO A 918 -0.10 -40.50 20.12
C PRO A 918 1.04 -39.97 19.23
N ALA A 919 1.47 -40.80 18.27
CA ALA A 919 2.41 -40.33 17.25
C ALA A 919 1.77 -39.18 16.45
N PRO A 920 2.49 -38.08 16.22
CA PRO A 920 1.99 -37.02 15.34
C PRO A 920 1.88 -37.56 13.91
N PRO A 921 1.10 -36.89 13.02
CA PRO A 921 1.07 -37.26 11.62
C PRO A 921 2.47 -37.32 11.00
N LYS A 922 2.68 -38.21 10.02
CA LYS A 922 4.01 -38.44 9.42
C LYS A 922 4.66 -37.14 8.94
N GLY A 923 5.86 -36.85 9.45
CA GLY A 923 6.63 -35.66 9.10
C GLY A 923 6.28 -34.40 9.91
N PHE A 924 5.40 -34.52 10.90
CA PHE A 924 5.12 -33.47 11.88
C PHE A 924 5.79 -33.78 13.22
N TYR A 925 5.98 -32.74 14.02
CA TYR A 925 6.50 -32.81 15.38
C TYR A 925 5.53 -32.17 16.35
N TRP A 926 5.42 -32.71 17.56
CA TRP A 926 4.62 -32.09 18.63
C TRP A 926 5.23 -30.75 19.03
N ARG A 927 4.38 -29.75 19.21
CA ARG A 927 4.75 -28.39 19.60
C ARG A 927 4.04 -28.02 20.90
N GLY A 928 4.83 -27.56 21.86
CA GLY A 928 4.33 -27.05 23.13
C GLY A 928 4.89 -25.69 23.48
N GLU A 929 4.46 -25.17 24.63
CA GLU A 929 4.90 -23.90 25.18
C GLU A 929 5.05 -23.97 26.70
N LEU A 930 6.08 -23.30 27.21
CA LEU A 930 6.24 -22.89 28.60
C LEU A 930 5.69 -21.48 28.76
N ARG A 931 4.97 -21.25 29.85
CA ARG A 931 4.35 -19.97 30.18
C ARG A 931 4.64 -19.63 31.63
N TYR A 932 5.01 -18.38 31.89
CA TYR A 932 4.97 -17.80 33.23
C TYR A 932 3.88 -16.73 33.24
N ASP A 933 2.86 -16.95 34.06
CA ASP A 933 1.74 -16.04 34.26
C ASP A 933 1.86 -15.45 35.67
N ASP A 934 1.75 -14.12 35.81
CA ASP A 934 1.83 -13.43 37.11
C ASP A 934 0.62 -13.73 38.01
N LEU A 935 0.59 -13.17 39.23
CA LEU A 935 -0.55 -13.35 40.16
C LEU A 935 -1.90 -12.83 39.62
N GLN A 936 -1.90 -12.00 38.58
CA GLN A 936 -3.10 -11.52 37.90
C GLN A 936 -3.46 -12.37 36.67
N ASN A 937 -2.78 -13.50 36.47
CA ASN A 937 -2.87 -14.37 35.30
C ASN A 937 -2.50 -13.67 33.99
N GLN A 938 -1.62 -12.66 34.04
CA GLN A 938 -1.07 -12.04 32.83
C GLN A 938 0.23 -12.73 32.41
N LEU A 939 0.33 -13.05 31.12
CA LEU A 939 1.49 -13.74 30.56
C LEU A 939 2.72 -12.82 30.50
N ARG A 940 3.74 -13.11 31.32
CA ARG A 940 4.98 -12.31 31.40
C ARG A 940 6.20 -12.98 30.76
N ALA A 941 6.18 -14.29 30.56
CA ALA A 941 7.20 -15.00 29.80
C ALA A 941 6.62 -16.17 29.01
N TYR A 942 7.20 -16.42 27.84
CA TYR A 942 6.77 -17.45 26.92
C TYR A 942 7.99 -18.10 26.25
N GLN A 943 8.01 -19.43 26.16
CA GLN A 943 9.02 -20.17 25.39
C GLN A 943 8.39 -21.35 24.65
N PRO A 944 8.40 -21.37 23.30
CA PRO A 944 7.97 -22.53 22.53
C PRO A 944 9.01 -23.66 22.59
N PHE A 945 8.56 -24.90 22.47
CA PHE A 945 9.42 -26.08 22.34
C PHE A 945 8.84 -27.12 21.36
N ILE A 946 9.71 -27.98 20.82
CA ILE A 946 9.36 -29.08 19.93
C ILE A 946 9.70 -30.41 20.61
N VAL A 947 8.75 -31.32 20.71
CA VAL A 947 8.98 -32.67 21.23
C VAL A 947 9.26 -33.59 20.04
N PHE A 948 10.49 -34.10 19.99
CA PHE A 948 10.88 -35.09 18.99
C PHE A 948 10.40 -36.48 19.44
N PRO A 949 9.93 -37.32 18.50
CA PRO A 949 9.50 -38.69 18.80
C PRO A 949 10.65 -39.60 19.23
#